data_AF-A0A1D2X3L0-F1
#
_entry.id   AF-A0A1D2X3L0-F1
#
_cell.length_a   1.000
_cell.length_b   1.000
_cell.length_c   1.000
_cell.angle_alpha   90.00
_cell.angle_beta   90.00
_cell.angle_gamma   90.00
#
_symmetry.space_group_name_H-M   'P 1'
#
loop_
_entity.id
_entity.type
_entity.pdbx_description
1 polymer ?
#
loop_
_entity_poly.entity_id
_entity_poly.type
_entity_poly.pdbx_seq_one_letter_code
_entity_poly.pdbx_strand_id
1 'polypeptide(L)'
;MEPGKNTTFIAILPEDATGQVIFKINDVKVSEKIEASRTVMYTYQVPTNFRNPTYTLTLVYSGDSTYNMKRVNTTLSLRADEINVNPNMTVEDTTVKYGDIVNITVHLPSDASGNVVFKLNRKTISDKISIVNGSAVFSYNATANPGSYRLQILYSGNYKYAGNMTRCNLIITKLNSTATTNNITSKAGSNTTFTTRFVDELGNPVNNTYVVYKLNQVTIGNATTDENGYATYSYILPSLFNAQNYTINVISRETKTVAGTRINATLSLTQLSTKVEVPRVIAKINDTVTIGATIIDENSNNVLQGRVLFYQDGKLIARVNVSLGHALYSFKPTTNIARIYNITAEYIGYWKYANSTNKGILNITKIGTYTTTRYVDAKSGMNVVLSASVKDKNQLNINGGQVRFTLNGTEVGRADVINGAANLTFNTGIRPEGIYRLNATYMGSDSYYSSHNLNYMNVSTLNTRIVGSPIYVTIGQKTNITVTVLDETNHHAENGTITFTLNDTVIGKTQVHNGTASIQYTPPNKYNGLTLRYIARLEANQYYSSTYTVNNITISSLSDVYVSPKGNDSNIGSSSKPFKTITYAVGHVSTFGTVHISAGTYSEYNIMLNNSIKIIGSSLNNVIINGNNKGKPIFTLTKENTFITLSYMTITNGSSNTNRSAGAIVSHGKLNISNVLFKNNKAYGNYSAGAIYSVGLLNLTNTYFTNNFAKSVNAEGGALRLINNTTNINSATFSGNNVNGANNTGGGAIYLQDGDLVINNASFTSNKAMGQYVLGGAIKAAYGDIVITKSSFHKNTINATGYGIGGAINSLGAGLYINDTKLTENKAYGSTIAGAGALYIQYAVADIQNSVINSNYARAQSVIGGAIEGYEAYIDFKKDTFKDNKAYASKTNAFGAVLYHEKGNLTFNGCKFINNSLSSANISIGGALYINANTTIVKSEFITNNVTGKNIGGGAIANMAKMNVTRTNFINNNATTMGDAITSLSSAENTIENNYWGSEEPVWKQLLNGISTKPKTYSKTQFTY
;
A
#
# COMPACT_ATOMS: atom_id res chain seq x y z
N MET A 1 -61.98 56.43 11.79
CA MET A 1 -63.06 55.56 12.33
C MET A 1 -62.41 54.34 12.97
N GLU A 2 -63.00 53.70 13.97
CA GLU A 2 -62.31 52.65 14.75
C GLU A 2 -63.15 51.37 14.81
N PRO A 3 -62.64 50.19 14.40
CA PRO A 3 -63.43 48.95 14.36
C PRO A 3 -64.02 48.60 15.72
N GLY A 4 -65.34 48.36 15.75
CA GLY A 4 -66.13 48.12 16.96
C GLY A 4 -66.73 49.38 17.61
N LYS A 5 -66.19 50.57 17.34
CA LYS A 5 -66.69 51.85 17.88
C LYS A 5 -67.62 52.55 16.87
N ASN A 6 -68.45 53.46 17.37
CA ASN A 6 -69.26 54.33 16.53
C ASN A 6 -68.42 55.46 15.91
N THR A 7 -68.77 55.92 14.71
CA THR A 7 -68.19 57.10 14.07
C THR A 7 -69.28 57.86 13.34
N THR A 8 -69.42 59.15 13.65
CA THR A 8 -70.36 60.05 12.97
C THR A 8 -69.70 60.67 11.75
N PHE A 9 -70.34 60.51 10.59
CA PHE A 9 -70.04 61.25 9.38
C PHE A 9 -70.90 62.51 9.33
N ILE A 10 -70.32 63.61 8.86
CA ILE A 10 -70.99 64.91 8.75
C ILE A 10 -70.88 65.37 7.30
N ALA A 11 -71.99 65.79 6.73
CA ALA A 11 -72.08 66.44 5.43
C ALA A 11 -72.64 67.85 5.61
N ILE A 12 -72.02 68.82 4.94
CA ILE A 12 -72.49 70.21 4.91
C ILE A 12 -72.99 70.49 3.49
N LEU A 13 -74.18 71.08 3.39
CA LEU A 13 -74.84 71.45 2.14
C LEU A 13 -75.13 72.97 2.14
N PRO A 14 -75.49 73.58 0.99
CA PRO A 14 -76.07 74.92 0.97
C PRO A 14 -77.26 75.01 1.95
N GLU A 15 -77.50 76.22 2.46
CA GLU A 15 -78.48 76.45 3.54
C GLU A 15 -79.94 76.27 3.08
N ASP A 16 -80.16 76.40 1.77
CA ASP A 16 -81.39 76.27 1.02
C ASP A 16 -81.52 74.93 0.25
N ALA A 17 -80.57 74.00 0.40
CA ALA A 17 -80.58 72.71 -0.30
C ALA A 17 -81.58 71.71 0.31
N THR A 18 -82.43 71.14 -0.55
CA THR A 18 -83.52 70.20 -0.21
C THR A 18 -83.34 68.84 -0.90
N GLY A 19 -84.25 67.87 -0.72
CA GLY A 19 -84.09 66.52 -1.28
C GLY A 19 -83.29 65.59 -0.36
N GLN A 20 -82.58 64.58 -0.89
CA GLN A 20 -82.10 63.44 -0.08
C GLN A 20 -80.60 63.14 -0.18
N VAL A 21 -80.04 62.70 0.95
CA VAL A 21 -78.63 62.33 1.14
C VAL A 21 -78.51 60.85 1.54
N ILE A 22 -77.51 60.16 0.98
CA ILE A 22 -77.05 58.84 1.46
C ILE A 22 -75.53 58.79 1.64
N PHE A 23 -75.08 58.07 2.65
CA PHE A 23 -73.69 57.68 2.85
C PHE A 23 -73.45 56.24 2.36
N LYS A 24 -72.33 56.03 1.67
CA LYS A 24 -71.84 54.75 1.17
C LYS A 24 -70.39 54.54 1.61
N ILE A 25 -69.99 53.31 1.96
CA ILE A 25 -68.59 52.95 2.20
C ILE A 25 -68.17 51.94 1.13
N ASN A 26 -67.10 52.23 0.38
CA ASN A 26 -66.67 51.49 -0.82
C ASN A 26 -67.86 51.22 -1.77
N ASP A 27 -68.63 52.27 -2.04
CA ASP A 27 -69.88 52.28 -2.81
C ASP A 27 -71.07 51.44 -2.27
N VAL A 28 -70.89 50.62 -1.23
CA VAL A 28 -71.99 49.94 -0.52
C VAL A 28 -72.75 50.97 0.33
N LYS A 29 -74.08 51.04 0.19
CA LYS A 29 -74.94 51.93 0.99
C LYS A 29 -74.85 51.54 2.47
N VAL A 30 -74.55 52.50 3.35
CA VAL A 30 -74.47 52.27 4.81
C VAL A 30 -75.54 53.03 5.60
N SER A 31 -75.93 54.24 5.18
CA SER A 31 -77.05 54.96 5.81
C SER A 31 -78.37 54.66 5.11
N GLU A 32 -79.48 54.97 5.78
CA GLU A 32 -80.76 55.18 5.10
C GLU A 32 -80.75 56.46 4.24
N LYS A 33 -81.87 56.78 3.60
CA LYS A 33 -82.08 58.08 2.96
C LYS A 33 -82.39 59.10 4.05
N ILE A 34 -81.63 60.19 4.10
CA ILE A 34 -81.80 61.26 5.07
C ILE A 34 -82.17 62.53 4.31
N GLU A 35 -83.17 63.29 4.76
CA GLU A 35 -83.52 64.56 4.14
C GLU A 35 -82.37 65.57 4.28
N ALA A 36 -82.17 66.37 3.23
CA ALA A 36 -81.14 67.37 3.14
C ALA A 36 -81.47 68.57 4.04
N SER A 37 -80.41 69.09 4.66
CA SER A 37 -80.39 70.35 5.39
C SER A 37 -78.94 70.83 5.44
N ARG A 38 -78.71 72.07 5.90
CA ARG A 38 -77.38 72.69 6.00
C ARG A 38 -76.30 71.77 6.61
N THR A 39 -76.65 70.94 7.59
CA THR A 39 -75.74 69.95 8.20
C THR A 39 -76.45 68.60 8.44
N VAL A 40 -76.11 67.58 7.66
CA VAL A 40 -76.60 66.21 7.81
C VAL A 40 -75.57 65.35 8.55
N MET A 41 -75.99 64.62 9.58
CA MET A 41 -75.13 63.73 10.35
C MET A 41 -75.63 62.28 10.30
N TYR A 42 -74.72 61.31 10.18
CA TYR A 42 -75.04 59.88 10.24
C TYR A 42 -73.99 59.12 11.07
N THR A 43 -74.43 58.40 12.09
CA THR A 43 -73.55 57.60 12.96
C THR A 43 -73.51 56.16 12.49
N TYR A 44 -72.32 55.71 12.07
CA TYR A 44 -72.04 54.35 11.63
C TYR A 44 -71.28 53.59 12.72
N GLN A 45 -71.77 52.41 13.12
CA GLN A 45 -70.96 51.48 13.91
C GLN A 45 -69.98 50.77 12.98
N VAL A 46 -68.67 50.98 13.18
CA VAL A 46 -67.66 50.37 12.30
C VAL A 46 -67.58 48.87 12.62
N PRO A 47 -67.76 47.97 11.64
CA PRO A 47 -67.67 46.53 11.88
C PRO A 47 -66.31 46.12 12.43
N THR A 48 -66.29 45.24 13.43
CA THR A 48 -65.06 44.73 14.08
C THR A 48 -64.15 43.93 13.16
N ASN A 49 -64.63 43.57 11.95
CA ASN A 49 -63.88 42.90 10.90
C ASN A 49 -63.32 43.86 9.81
N PHE A 50 -63.45 45.19 9.96
CA PHE A 50 -62.77 46.13 9.06
C PHE A 50 -61.25 46.05 9.27
N ARG A 51 -60.51 45.73 8.19
CA ARG A 51 -59.06 45.44 8.21
C ARG A 51 -58.20 46.34 7.31
N ASN A 52 -58.80 47.01 6.32
CA ASN A 52 -58.04 47.86 5.39
C ASN A 52 -57.64 49.18 6.08
N PRO A 53 -56.45 49.76 5.81
CA PRO A 53 -56.04 51.02 6.43
C PRO A 53 -56.97 52.18 6.05
N THR A 54 -57.59 52.13 4.88
CA THR A 54 -58.50 53.14 4.34
C THR A 54 -59.72 52.51 3.67
N TYR A 55 -60.82 53.26 3.69
CA TYR A 55 -62.08 53.00 3.00
C TYR A 55 -62.56 54.31 2.35
N THR A 56 -63.20 54.24 1.19
CA THR A 56 -63.80 55.42 0.53
C THR A 56 -65.20 55.65 1.10
N LEU A 57 -65.41 56.77 1.78
CA LEU A 57 -66.75 57.27 2.11
C LEU A 57 -67.25 58.14 0.96
N THR A 58 -68.39 57.74 0.41
CA THR A 58 -69.07 58.44 -0.67
C THR A 58 -70.38 59.01 -0.14
N LEU A 59 -70.49 60.33 -0.17
CA LEU A 59 -71.76 61.03 -0.05
C LEU A 59 -72.43 61.04 -1.43
N VAL A 60 -73.73 60.75 -1.49
CA VAL A 60 -74.56 61.05 -2.67
C VAL A 60 -75.75 61.88 -2.22
N TYR A 61 -75.79 63.13 -2.70
CA TYR A 61 -76.94 64.03 -2.65
C TYR A 61 -77.74 63.88 -3.94
N SER A 62 -79.06 63.70 -3.83
CA SER A 62 -79.97 63.43 -4.97
C SER A 62 -80.05 64.57 -5.98
N GLY A 63 -79.81 65.79 -5.53
CA GLY A 63 -80.27 66.99 -6.21
C GLY A 63 -81.71 67.34 -5.85
N ASP A 64 -82.08 68.58 -6.14
CA ASP A 64 -83.41 69.18 -6.00
C ASP A 64 -83.66 70.18 -7.17
N SER A 65 -84.59 71.12 -7.01
CA SER A 65 -84.90 72.14 -8.02
C SER A 65 -83.79 73.19 -8.22
N THR A 66 -82.87 73.33 -7.27
CA THR A 66 -81.88 74.41 -7.21
C THR A 66 -80.46 73.90 -7.48
N TYR A 67 -80.16 72.69 -6.98
CA TYR A 67 -78.85 72.08 -7.01
C TYR A 67 -78.89 70.70 -7.67
N ASN A 68 -78.04 70.51 -8.68
CA ASN A 68 -77.87 69.22 -9.35
C ASN A 68 -77.36 68.11 -8.41
N MET A 69 -77.69 66.86 -8.74
CA MET A 69 -77.18 65.66 -8.04
C MET A 69 -75.65 65.75 -7.87
N LYS A 70 -75.17 65.52 -6.64
CA LYS A 70 -73.74 65.58 -6.34
C LYS A 70 -73.26 64.34 -5.60
N ARG A 71 -72.21 63.72 -6.14
CA ARG A 71 -71.39 62.73 -5.44
C ARG A 71 -70.12 63.42 -4.93
N VAL A 72 -69.76 63.17 -3.67
CA VAL A 72 -68.50 63.61 -3.06
C VAL A 72 -67.85 62.42 -2.36
N ASN A 73 -66.58 62.17 -2.64
CA ASN A 73 -65.82 61.08 -2.05
C ASN A 73 -64.77 61.63 -1.08
N THR A 74 -64.55 60.95 0.04
CA THR A 74 -63.46 61.20 0.99
C THR A 74 -62.91 59.89 1.54
N THR A 75 -61.72 59.92 2.15
CA THR A 75 -61.02 58.73 2.65
C THR A 75 -61.19 58.59 4.15
N LEU A 76 -61.94 57.57 4.59
CA LEU A 76 -61.98 57.15 5.99
C LEU A 76 -60.77 56.26 6.28
N SER A 77 -59.79 56.81 6.99
CA SER A 77 -58.75 55.98 7.62
C SER A 77 -59.31 55.25 8.84
N LEU A 78 -58.90 54.00 9.02
CA LEU A 78 -59.01 53.34 10.32
C LEU A 78 -58.06 54.01 11.33
N ARG A 79 -58.47 54.02 12.59
CA ARG A 79 -57.64 54.36 13.75
C ARG A 79 -57.78 53.23 14.80
N ALA A 80 -56.88 53.23 15.76
CA ALA A 80 -56.88 52.38 16.93
C ALA A 80 -56.24 53.18 18.08
N ASP A 81 -56.56 52.83 19.33
CA ASP A 81 -56.04 53.51 20.53
C ASP A 81 -54.50 53.45 20.61
N GLU A 82 -53.89 52.40 20.03
CA GLU A 82 -52.47 52.32 19.71
C GLU A 82 -52.29 52.08 18.20
N ILE A 83 -51.37 52.82 17.57
CA ILE A 83 -50.99 52.67 16.16
C ILE A 83 -49.51 52.29 16.02
N ASN A 84 -49.16 51.63 14.92
CA ASN A 84 -47.80 51.14 14.64
C ASN A 84 -47.29 50.15 15.71
N VAL A 85 -48.20 49.39 16.33
CA VAL A 85 -47.92 48.42 17.40
C VAL A 85 -47.03 47.30 16.86
N ASN A 86 -46.05 46.85 17.64
CA ASN A 86 -45.24 45.68 17.28
C ASN A 86 -46.11 44.40 17.41
N PRO A 87 -46.35 43.63 16.31
CA PRO A 87 -47.12 42.40 16.37
C PRO A 87 -46.40 41.21 17.04
N ASN A 88 -45.19 41.39 17.60
CA ASN A 88 -44.46 40.39 18.40
C ASN A 88 -44.41 38.99 17.77
N MET A 89 -44.20 38.93 16.45
CA MET A 89 -44.32 37.70 15.65
C MET A 89 -43.33 36.60 16.09
N THR A 90 -43.86 35.46 16.51
CA THR A 90 -43.07 34.26 16.83
C THR A 90 -43.19 33.19 15.74
N VAL A 91 -42.13 32.39 15.62
CA VAL A 91 -42.00 31.26 14.69
C VAL A 91 -40.92 30.33 15.27
N GLU A 92 -41.13 29.03 15.17
CA GLU A 92 -40.19 28.04 15.72
C GLU A 92 -39.13 27.62 14.69
N ASP A 93 -37.95 27.25 15.20
CA ASP A 93 -36.89 26.65 14.39
C ASP A 93 -37.34 25.28 13.89
N THR A 94 -37.30 25.09 12.58
CA THR A 94 -37.88 23.93 11.89
C THR A 94 -36.78 23.02 11.34
N THR A 95 -36.88 21.70 11.57
CA THR A 95 -35.99 20.71 10.95
C THR A 95 -36.79 19.77 10.05
N VAL A 96 -36.27 19.49 8.86
CA VAL A 96 -36.89 18.65 7.83
C VAL A 96 -35.80 17.88 7.06
N LYS A 97 -36.12 16.79 6.36
CA LYS A 97 -35.16 16.12 5.45
C LYS A 97 -35.28 16.65 4.03
N TYR A 98 -34.24 16.46 3.23
CA TYR A 98 -34.28 16.77 1.80
C TYR A 98 -35.41 16.02 1.08
N GLY A 99 -36.29 16.75 0.40
CA GLY A 99 -37.45 16.21 -0.31
C GLY A 99 -38.74 16.03 0.52
N ASP A 100 -38.65 16.10 1.87
CA ASP A 100 -39.83 16.04 2.73
C ASP A 100 -40.62 17.38 2.72
N ILE A 101 -41.90 17.32 3.12
CA ILE A 101 -42.76 18.50 3.30
C ILE A 101 -42.88 18.80 4.80
N VAL A 102 -42.72 20.08 5.17
CA VAL A 102 -42.90 20.55 6.55
C VAL A 102 -43.81 21.79 6.61
N ASN A 103 -44.67 21.85 7.62
CA ASN A 103 -45.53 23.01 7.87
C ASN A 103 -44.84 23.98 8.82
N ILE A 104 -44.63 25.22 8.35
CA ILE A 104 -43.98 26.29 9.11
C ILE A 104 -45.07 27.29 9.53
N THR A 105 -45.35 27.37 10.83
CA THR A 105 -46.39 28.23 11.41
C THR A 105 -45.78 29.52 11.95
N VAL A 106 -46.34 30.66 11.57
CA VAL A 106 -46.08 31.97 12.20
C VAL A 106 -47.26 32.35 13.10
N HIS A 107 -46.96 32.89 14.27
CA HIS A 107 -47.96 33.33 15.24
C HIS A 107 -47.91 34.86 15.42
N LEU A 108 -49.10 35.46 15.53
CA LEU A 108 -49.39 36.88 15.73
C LEU A 108 -50.57 37.02 16.73
N PRO A 109 -50.86 38.22 17.25
CA PRO A 109 -52.11 38.52 17.94
C PRO A 109 -53.35 38.08 17.15
N SER A 110 -54.40 37.63 17.83
CA SER A 110 -55.60 37.05 17.22
C SER A 110 -56.43 38.04 16.38
N ASP A 111 -56.27 39.34 16.60
CA ASP A 111 -56.86 40.43 15.82
C ASP A 111 -55.95 40.93 14.67
N ALA A 112 -54.72 40.42 14.56
CA ALA A 112 -53.83 40.74 13.44
C ALA A 112 -54.40 40.20 12.12
N SER A 113 -54.24 40.98 11.05
CA SER A 113 -54.85 40.70 9.75
C SER A 113 -53.94 41.11 8.61
N GLY A 114 -54.20 40.59 7.41
CA GLY A 114 -53.38 40.84 6.23
C GLY A 114 -52.64 39.57 5.83
N ASN A 115 -51.44 39.72 5.27
CA ASN A 115 -50.70 38.60 4.68
C ASN A 115 -49.27 38.54 5.19
N VAL A 116 -48.73 37.33 5.26
CA VAL A 116 -47.30 37.07 5.40
C VAL A 116 -46.71 36.46 4.13
N VAL A 117 -45.42 36.66 3.91
CA VAL A 117 -44.64 36.00 2.84
C VAL A 117 -43.32 35.45 3.39
N PHE A 118 -42.98 34.24 2.96
CA PHE A 118 -41.78 33.53 3.37
C PHE A 118 -40.67 33.73 2.32
N LYS A 119 -39.46 34.09 2.77
CA LYS A 119 -38.29 34.30 1.92
C LYS A 119 -37.10 33.47 2.38
N LEU A 120 -36.54 32.70 1.44
CA LEU A 120 -35.34 31.89 1.62
C LEU A 120 -34.23 32.49 0.75
N ASN A 121 -33.07 32.78 1.33
CA ASN A 121 -31.94 33.43 0.63
C ASN A 121 -32.38 34.70 -0.13
N ARG A 122 -33.23 35.53 0.51
CA ARG A 122 -33.87 36.75 -0.03
C ARG A 122 -34.91 36.54 -1.15
N LYS A 123 -34.98 35.37 -1.80
CA LYS A 123 -36.03 35.02 -2.78
C LYS A 123 -37.32 34.66 -2.04
N THR A 124 -38.46 35.17 -2.51
CA THR A 124 -39.78 34.73 -2.02
C THR A 124 -40.04 33.28 -2.44
N ILE A 125 -40.48 32.43 -1.51
CA ILE A 125 -40.76 31.00 -1.74
C ILE A 125 -42.20 30.58 -1.40
N SER A 126 -43.02 31.50 -0.88
CA SER A 126 -44.47 31.31 -0.71
C SER A 126 -45.25 32.35 -1.51
N ASP A 127 -46.51 32.07 -1.77
CA ASP A 127 -47.49 33.11 -2.08
C ASP A 127 -47.78 34.00 -0.85
N LYS A 128 -48.71 34.95 -1.01
CA LYS A 128 -49.26 35.73 0.10
C LYS A 128 -50.18 34.82 0.93
N ILE A 129 -49.76 34.50 2.15
CA ILE A 129 -50.53 33.64 3.05
C ILE A 129 -51.33 34.54 4.01
N SER A 130 -52.65 34.47 3.91
CA SER A 130 -53.59 35.20 4.76
C SER A 130 -53.47 34.78 6.22
N ILE A 131 -53.50 35.74 7.13
CA ILE A 131 -53.56 35.48 8.58
C ILE A 131 -55.00 35.13 8.96
N VAL A 132 -55.19 34.00 9.66
CA VAL A 132 -56.47 33.53 10.18
C VAL A 132 -56.32 33.34 11.70
N ASN A 133 -57.12 34.07 12.48
CA ASN A 133 -57.12 34.04 13.95
C ASN A 133 -55.72 34.17 14.59
N GLY A 134 -54.85 35.02 14.04
CA GLY A 134 -53.47 35.21 14.50
C GLY A 134 -52.46 34.16 14.03
N SER A 135 -52.83 33.24 13.14
CA SER A 135 -51.93 32.21 12.60
C SER A 135 -51.81 32.30 11.07
N ALA A 136 -50.63 31.95 10.55
CA ALA A 136 -50.43 31.67 9.12
C ALA A 136 -49.45 30.51 8.95
N VAL A 137 -49.83 29.51 8.13
CA VAL A 137 -49.08 28.25 7.95
C VAL A 137 -48.60 28.13 6.52
N PHE A 138 -47.33 27.76 6.34
CA PHE A 138 -46.71 27.51 5.03
C PHE A 138 -46.19 26.08 4.92
N SER A 139 -46.76 25.28 4.02
CA SER A 139 -46.26 23.95 3.66
C SER A 139 -45.07 24.06 2.70
N TYR A 140 -43.86 23.89 3.22
CA TYR A 140 -42.61 23.96 2.45
C TYR A 140 -42.12 22.57 2.05
N ASN A 141 -41.91 22.34 0.75
CA ASN A 141 -41.20 21.16 0.23
C ASN A 141 -39.68 21.43 0.20
N ALA A 142 -38.92 20.64 0.95
CA ALA A 142 -37.51 20.83 1.26
C ALA A 142 -36.55 20.47 0.10
N THR A 143 -36.71 21.19 -1.02
CA THR A 143 -35.95 21.03 -2.27
C THR A 143 -34.61 21.78 -2.29
N ALA A 144 -34.33 22.64 -1.32
CA ALA A 144 -33.00 23.25 -1.19
C ALA A 144 -31.99 22.24 -0.61
N ASN A 145 -30.70 22.37 -0.96
CA ASN A 145 -29.65 21.45 -0.49
C ASN A 145 -29.60 21.38 1.05
N PRO A 146 -29.28 20.23 1.66
CA PRO A 146 -29.06 20.12 3.10
C PRO A 146 -28.06 21.15 3.67
N GLY A 147 -28.45 21.77 4.78
CA GLY A 147 -27.78 22.89 5.44
C GLY A 147 -28.75 23.68 6.34
N SER A 148 -28.22 24.59 7.16
CA SER A 148 -29.03 25.54 7.92
C SER A 148 -29.33 26.80 7.09
N TYR A 149 -30.60 27.17 6.99
CA TYR A 149 -31.06 28.37 6.29
C TYR A 149 -31.75 29.34 7.23
N ARG A 150 -31.49 30.64 7.08
CA ARG A 150 -32.23 31.68 7.79
C ARG A 150 -33.46 32.09 7.00
N LEU A 151 -34.61 31.52 7.36
CA LEU A 151 -35.90 31.85 6.77
C LEU A 151 -36.37 33.22 7.26
N GLN A 152 -36.87 34.06 6.37
CA GLN A 152 -37.42 35.39 6.73
C GLN A 152 -38.91 35.41 6.47
N ILE A 153 -39.71 35.75 7.49
CA ILE A 153 -41.16 35.86 7.37
C ILE A 153 -41.51 37.33 7.50
N LEU A 154 -42.05 37.91 6.43
CA LEU A 154 -42.40 39.33 6.34
C LEU A 154 -43.92 39.49 6.42
N TYR A 155 -44.39 40.25 7.40
CA TYR A 155 -45.78 40.67 7.54
C TYR A 155 -46.00 42.05 6.94
N SER A 156 -47.10 42.24 6.21
CA SER A 156 -47.45 43.51 5.55
C SER A 156 -47.74 44.67 6.51
N GLY A 157 -48.06 44.39 7.77
CA GLY A 157 -48.76 45.33 8.64
C GLY A 157 -50.27 45.38 8.35
N ASN A 158 -51.01 46.07 9.22
CA ASN A 158 -52.39 46.50 8.99
C ASN A 158 -52.59 47.92 9.60
N TYR A 159 -53.83 48.33 9.85
CA TYR A 159 -54.14 49.66 10.41
C TYR A 159 -53.68 49.87 11.87
N LYS A 160 -53.39 48.79 12.61
CA LYS A 160 -52.97 48.80 14.03
C LYS A 160 -51.51 48.37 14.17
N TYR A 161 -51.17 47.24 13.57
CA TYR A 161 -49.86 46.61 13.68
C TYR A 161 -48.89 47.05 12.57
N ALA A 162 -47.67 47.37 12.98
CA ALA A 162 -46.56 47.68 12.09
C ALA A 162 -46.24 46.50 11.16
N GLY A 163 -45.77 46.80 9.95
CA GLY A 163 -45.09 45.80 9.10
C GLY A 163 -43.83 45.30 9.80
N ASN A 164 -43.67 43.98 9.91
CA ASN A 164 -42.66 43.36 10.76
C ASN A 164 -41.98 42.17 10.05
N MET A 165 -40.79 41.78 10.54
CA MET A 165 -39.98 40.71 9.97
C MET A 165 -39.38 39.83 11.07
N THR A 166 -40.01 38.67 11.30
CA THR A 166 -39.43 37.61 12.14
C THR A 166 -38.61 36.61 11.31
N ARG A 167 -37.82 35.77 11.97
CA ARG A 167 -36.90 34.82 11.32
C ARG A 167 -36.68 33.59 12.20
N CYS A 168 -36.78 32.40 11.62
CA CYS A 168 -36.34 31.14 12.22
C CYS A 168 -35.17 30.52 11.42
N ASN A 169 -34.54 29.52 12.02
CA ASN A 169 -33.66 28.59 11.32
C ASN A 169 -34.50 27.45 10.71
N LEU A 170 -34.29 27.21 9.43
CA LEU A 170 -34.83 26.07 8.68
C LEU A 170 -33.66 25.14 8.37
N ILE A 171 -33.57 24.02 9.09
CA ILE A 171 -32.50 23.04 8.97
C ILE A 171 -32.98 21.93 8.03
N ILE A 172 -32.39 21.86 6.83
CA ILE A 172 -32.61 20.75 5.90
C ILE A 172 -31.52 19.71 6.15
N THR A 173 -31.91 18.49 6.49
CA THR A 173 -31.02 17.36 6.77
C THR A 173 -30.90 16.43 5.57
N LYS A 174 -29.78 15.70 5.47
CA LYS A 174 -29.58 14.71 4.42
C LYS A 174 -30.47 13.49 4.65
N LEU A 175 -30.90 12.84 3.57
CA LEU A 175 -31.47 11.50 3.64
C LEU A 175 -30.40 10.51 4.13
N ASN A 176 -30.78 9.52 4.94
CA ASN A 176 -29.92 8.38 5.24
C ASN A 176 -29.72 7.51 3.99
N SER A 177 -28.64 6.73 3.94
CA SER A 177 -28.50 5.64 2.96
C SER A 177 -28.29 4.27 3.63
N THR A 178 -28.83 3.25 2.98
CA THR A 178 -28.58 1.84 3.28
C THR A 178 -27.73 1.23 2.17
N ALA A 179 -27.01 0.15 2.47
CA ALA A 179 -26.14 -0.51 1.52
C ALA A 179 -26.25 -2.03 1.64
N THR A 180 -26.30 -2.69 0.48
CA THR A 180 -26.36 -4.15 0.36
C THR A 180 -25.13 -4.63 -0.41
N THR A 181 -24.30 -5.44 0.23
CA THR A 181 -23.14 -6.11 -0.37
C THR A 181 -23.18 -7.58 -0.02
N ASN A 182 -22.76 -8.44 -0.95
CA ASN A 182 -22.83 -9.88 -0.79
C ASN A 182 -21.55 -10.43 -0.16
N ASN A 183 -21.66 -11.58 0.52
CA ASN A 183 -20.48 -12.40 0.81
C ASN A 183 -19.90 -12.94 -0.51
N ILE A 184 -18.58 -13.04 -0.59
CA ILE A 184 -17.85 -13.41 -1.81
C ILE A 184 -17.02 -14.67 -1.55
N THR A 185 -17.10 -15.65 -2.44
CA THR A 185 -16.17 -16.78 -2.49
C THR A 185 -15.18 -16.59 -3.65
N SER A 186 -13.88 -16.66 -3.37
CA SER A 186 -12.81 -16.51 -4.37
C SER A 186 -11.57 -17.34 -3.98
N LYS A 187 -10.45 -17.22 -4.70
CA LYS A 187 -9.16 -17.87 -4.38
C LYS A 187 -8.07 -16.82 -4.11
N ALA A 188 -7.02 -17.21 -3.40
CA ALA A 188 -5.83 -16.35 -3.29
C ALA A 188 -5.11 -16.30 -4.65
N GLY A 189 -4.85 -15.11 -5.18
CA GLY A 189 -4.26 -14.89 -6.51
C GLY A 189 -5.26 -14.54 -7.62
N SER A 190 -6.57 -14.77 -7.45
CA SER A 190 -7.55 -14.48 -8.49
C SER A 190 -8.09 -13.05 -8.44
N ASN A 191 -8.34 -12.48 -9.62
CA ASN A 191 -9.10 -11.23 -9.75
C ASN A 191 -10.52 -11.44 -9.22
N THR A 192 -10.94 -10.59 -8.30
CA THR A 192 -12.17 -10.74 -7.51
C THR A 192 -12.97 -9.45 -7.59
N THR A 193 -14.24 -9.56 -7.98
CA THR A 193 -15.13 -8.42 -8.16
C THR A 193 -16.03 -8.24 -6.94
N PHE A 194 -15.99 -7.05 -6.37
CA PHE A 194 -16.77 -6.58 -5.24
C PHE A 194 -17.87 -5.65 -5.76
N THR A 195 -19.13 -5.97 -5.48
CA THR A 195 -20.28 -5.16 -5.89
C THR A 195 -21.14 -4.83 -4.68
N THR A 196 -21.55 -3.57 -4.58
CA THR A 196 -22.38 -3.05 -3.49
C THR A 196 -23.41 -2.09 -4.04
N ARG A 197 -24.68 -2.28 -3.66
CA ARG A 197 -25.78 -1.38 -4.01
C ARG A 197 -26.03 -0.40 -2.87
N PHE A 198 -26.28 0.86 -3.19
CA PHE A 198 -26.63 1.93 -2.26
C PHE A 198 -28.00 2.52 -2.64
N VAL A 199 -28.90 2.61 -1.66
CA VAL A 199 -30.18 3.31 -1.80
C VAL A 199 -30.40 4.29 -0.66
N ASP A 200 -31.10 5.39 -0.92
CA ASP A 200 -31.56 6.30 0.13
C ASP A 200 -32.70 5.67 0.97
N GLU A 201 -33.10 6.33 2.05
CA GLU A 201 -34.19 5.86 2.91
C GLU A 201 -35.61 6.01 2.32
N LEU A 202 -35.72 6.57 1.10
CA LEU A 202 -36.94 6.56 0.29
C LEU A 202 -36.93 5.40 -0.74
N GLY A 203 -35.82 4.65 -0.84
CA GLY A 203 -35.62 3.51 -1.73
C GLY A 203 -34.97 3.85 -3.08
N ASN A 204 -34.62 5.12 -3.34
CA ASN A 204 -34.03 5.54 -4.61
C ASN A 204 -32.53 5.17 -4.69
N PRO A 205 -32.00 4.86 -5.89
CA PRO A 205 -30.56 4.67 -6.08
C PRO A 205 -29.71 5.88 -5.71
N VAL A 206 -28.63 5.68 -4.94
CA VAL A 206 -27.63 6.73 -4.67
C VAL A 206 -26.61 6.78 -5.79
N ASN A 207 -26.92 7.50 -6.86
CA ASN A 207 -26.04 7.72 -8.02
C ASN A 207 -24.83 8.62 -7.68
N ASN A 208 -23.68 8.37 -8.31
CA ASN A 208 -22.48 9.19 -8.28
C ASN A 208 -21.93 9.48 -6.87
N THR A 209 -22.05 8.51 -5.95
CA THR A 209 -21.29 8.52 -4.69
C THR A 209 -20.01 7.71 -4.81
N TYR A 210 -18.96 8.20 -4.18
CA TYR A 210 -17.64 7.57 -4.13
C TYR A 210 -17.61 6.52 -3.02
N VAL A 211 -17.17 5.31 -3.36
CA VAL A 211 -17.23 4.11 -2.51
C VAL A 211 -15.84 3.52 -2.34
N VAL A 212 -15.41 3.37 -1.10
CA VAL A 212 -14.12 2.75 -0.73
C VAL A 212 -14.35 1.30 -0.32
N TYR A 213 -13.55 0.40 -0.89
CA TYR A 213 -13.50 -1.02 -0.56
C TYR A 213 -12.28 -1.34 0.30
N LYS A 214 -12.48 -2.11 1.36
CA LYS A 214 -11.43 -2.55 2.29
C LYS A 214 -11.51 -4.05 2.57
N LEU A 215 -10.36 -4.69 2.83
CA LEU A 215 -10.25 -6.03 3.40
C LEU A 215 -9.52 -5.94 4.74
N ASN A 216 -10.14 -6.45 5.81
CA ASN A 216 -9.64 -6.35 7.20
C ASN A 216 -9.15 -4.93 7.56
N GLN A 217 -10.00 -3.92 7.31
CA GLN A 217 -9.72 -2.48 7.48
C GLN A 217 -8.66 -1.84 6.54
N VAL A 218 -7.87 -2.63 5.80
CA VAL A 218 -6.91 -2.13 4.80
C VAL A 218 -7.65 -1.80 3.50
N THR A 219 -7.45 -0.59 2.97
CA THR A 219 -8.02 -0.19 1.67
C THR A 219 -7.48 -1.08 0.56
N ILE A 220 -8.37 -1.61 -0.29
CA ILE A 220 -7.98 -2.33 -1.52
C ILE A 220 -8.23 -1.50 -2.77
N GLY A 221 -9.14 -0.52 -2.71
CA GLY A 221 -9.42 0.39 -3.81
C GLY A 221 -10.75 1.12 -3.66
N ASN A 222 -11.27 1.66 -4.76
CA ASN A 222 -12.47 2.47 -4.78
C ASN A 222 -13.21 2.35 -6.12
N ALA A 223 -14.49 2.74 -6.12
CA ALA A 223 -15.34 2.89 -7.30
C ALA A 223 -16.38 3.99 -7.05
N THR A 224 -17.09 4.41 -8.09
CA THR A 224 -18.24 5.32 -7.99
C THR A 224 -19.52 4.53 -8.28
N THR A 225 -20.64 4.89 -7.67
CA THR A 225 -21.94 4.28 -7.99
C THR A 225 -22.49 4.74 -9.34
N ASP A 226 -23.08 3.80 -10.08
CA ASP A 226 -23.85 4.08 -11.30
C ASP A 226 -25.25 4.66 -11.02
N GLU A 227 -26.02 4.90 -12.07
CA GLU A 227 -27.41 5.37 -12.00
C GLU A 227 -28.37 4.43 -11.25
N ASN A 228 -28.03 3.14 -11.14
CA ASN A 228 -28.78 2.11 -10.44
C ASN A 228 -28.30 1.91 -8.98
N GLY A 229 -27.32 2.72 -8.55
CA GLY A 229 -26.78 2.75 -7.19
C GLY A 229 -25.71 1.70 -6.93
N TYR A 230 -25.21 1.00 -7.95
CA TYR A 230 -24.18 -0.02 -7.82
C TYR A 230 -22.78 0.57 -7.98
N ALA A 231 -21.93 0.37 -6.98
CA ALA A 231 -20.49 0.51 -7.13
C ALA A 231 -19.88 -0.88 -7.33
N THR A 232 -19.04 -1.04 -8.35
CA THR A 232 -18.33 -2.31 -8.63
C THR A 232 -16.83 -2.05 -8.74
N TYR A 233 -16.04 -2.84 -8.04
CA TYR A 233 -14.57 -2.75 -7.99
C TYR A 233 -13.94 -4.14 -8.14
N SER A 234 -12.88 -4.28 -8.94
CA SER A 234 -12.18 -5.55 -9.16
C SER A 234 -10.74 -5.47 -8.66
N TYR A 235 -10.32 -6.49 -7.91
CA TYR A 235 -9.04 -6.53 -7.21
C TYR A 235 -8.42 -7.93 -7.23
N ILE A 236 -7.13 -8.03 -7.55
CA ILE A 236 -6.37 -9.28 -7.55
C ILE A 236 -5.97 -9.60 -6.11
N LEU A 237 -6.57 -10.62 -5.52
CA LEU A 237 -6.27 -11.02 -4.14
C LEU A 237 -4.81 -11.49 -4.01
N PRO A 238 -4.03 -11.00 -3.04
CA PRO A 238 -2.63 -11.42 -2.87
C PRO A 238 -2.49 -12.93 -2.66
N SER A 239 -1.67 -13.61 -3.48
CA SER A 239 -1.48 -15.07 -3.43
C SER A 239 -0.98 -15.59 -2.07
N LEU A 240 -0.37 -14.75 -1.25
CA LEU A 240 0.10 -15.06 0.10
C LEU A 240 -1.00 -15.08 1.18
N PHE A 241 -2.23 -14.64 0.89
CA PHE A 241 -3.35 -14.64 1.84
C PHE A 241 -3.55 -16.03 2.48
N ASN A 242 -3.62 -16.08 3.82
CA ASN A 242 -3.60 -17.33 4.60
C ASN A 242 -4.51 -17.33 5.84
N ALA A 243 -5.67 -16.67 5.75
CA ALA A 243 -6.85 -16.93 6.57
C ALA A 243 -8.00 -17.42 5.67
N GLN A 244 -8.94 -18.21 6.21
CA GLN A 244 -10.14 -18.66 5.49
C GLN A 244 -11.07 -17.49 5.13
N ASN A 245 -11.21 -16.52 6.03
CA ASN A 245 -12.17 -15.43 5.91
C ASN A 245 -11.50 -14.07 6.13
N TYR A 246 -11.93 -13.07 5.37
CA TYR A 246 -11.57 -11.66 5.51
C TYR A 246 -12.85 -10.83 5.60
N THR A 247 -12.89 -9.84 6.49
CA THR A 247 -13.98 -8.88 6.54
C THR A 247 -13.82 -7.89 5.39
N ILE A 248 -14.79 -7.88 4.49
CA ILE A 248 -14.99 -6.79 3.53
C ILE A 248 -15.62 -5.63 4.30
N ASN A 249 -15.02 -4.44 4.28
CA ASN A 249 -15.66 -3.22 4.75
C ASN A 249 -15.90 -2.31 3.54
N VAL A 250 -17.15 -1.89 3.32
CA VAL A 250 -17.51 -1.00 2.22
C VAL A 250 -18.06 0.30 2.81
N ILE A 251 -17.56 1.45 2.33
CA ILE A 251 -17.84 2.76 2.88
C ILE A 251 -18.18 3.72 1.74
N SER A 252 -19.41 4.26 1.71
CA SER A 252 -19.75 5.36 0.79
C SER A 252 -19.47 6.72 1.40
N ARG A 253 -19.07 7.67 0.55
CA ARG A 253 -19.03 9.09 0.85
C ARG A 253 -20.47 9.62 0.97
N GLU A 254 -20.65 10.67 1.74
CA GLU A 254 -21.87 11.48 1.65
C GLU A 254 -21.90 12.27 0.32
N THR A 255 -23.10 12.40 -0.25
CA THR A 255 -23.37 13.30 -1.38
C THR A 255 -23.83 14.67 -0.84
N LYS A 256 -24.33 15.56 -1.72
CA LYS A 256 -24.99 16.79 -1.29
C LYS A 256 -26.26 16.51 -0.48
N THR A 257 -27.05 15.52 -0.90
CA THR A 257 -28.42 15.25 -0.43
C THR A 257 -28.54 14.02 0.46
N VAL A 258 -27.59 13.08 0.37
CA VAL A 258 -27.64 11.78 1.05
C VAL A 258 -26.39 11.57 1.92
N ALA A 259 -26.56 11.08 3.14
CA ALA A 259 -25.48 10.73 4.05
C ALA A 259 -24.74 9.46 3.60
N GLY A 260 -23.43 9.39 3.86
CA GLY A 260 -22.62 8.20 3.58
C GLY A 260 -22.91 7.08 4.58
N THR A 261 -22.74 5.84 4.16
CA THR A 261 -23.06 4.65 4.96
C THR A 261 -21.94 3.61 4.94
N ARG A 262 -22.03 2.62 5.83
CA ARG A 262 -21.00 1.58 6.01
C ARG A 262 -21.66 0.22 6.15
N ILE A 263 -21.16 -0.76 5.40
CA ILE A 263 -21.64 -2.14 5.43
C ILE A 263 -20.46 -3.11 5.42
N ASN A 264 -20.64 -4.29 6.03
CA ASN A 264 -19.63 -5.34 6.07
C ASN A 264 -20.16 -6.61 5.38
N ALA A 265 -19.25 -7.36 4.75
CA ALA A 265 -19.46 -8.72 4.28
C ALA A 265 -18.22 -9.58 4.54
N THR A 266 -18.26 -10.85 4.17
CA THR A 266 -17.15 -11.79 4.28
C THR A 266 -16.65 -12.19 2.90
N LEU A 267 -15.34 -12.09 2.68
CA LEU A 267 -14.62 -12.76 1.62
C LEU A 267 -14.12 -14.09 2.17
N SER A 268 -14.66 -15.20 1.68
CA SER A 268 -14.24 -16.56 2.01
C SER A 268 -13.32 -17.11 0.91
N LEU A 269 -12.14 -17.58 1.29
CA LEU A 269 -11.19 -18.20 0.37
C LEU A 269 -11.48 -19.69 0.20
N THR A 270 -11.72 -20.08 -1.04
CA THR A 270 -11.80 -21.47 -1.49
C THR A 270 -10.41 -22.04 -1.74
N GLN A 271 -10.30 -23.37 -1.78
CA GLN A 271 -9.02 -24.06 -2.00
C GLN A 271 -8.46 -23.77 -3.41
N LEU A 272 -7.16 -23.51 -3.45
CA LEU A 272 -6.35 -23.61 -4.65
C LEU A 272 -6.14 -25.09 -4.99
N SER A 273 -6.36 -25.46 -6.24
CA SER A 273 -5.96 -26.77 -6.78
C SER A 273 -4.44 -26.89 -6.67
N THR A 274 -3.94 -28.09 -6.39
CA THR A 274 -2.49 -28.34 -6.33
C THR A 274 -2.07 -29.40 -7.33
N LYS A 275 -0.80 -29.33 -7.75
CA LYS A 275 -0.13 -30.32 -8.57
C LYS A 275 1.08 -30.84 -7.79
N VAL A 276 1.06 -32.13 -7.43
CA VAL A 276 2.28 -32.82 -7.00
C VAL A 276 3.10 -33.21 -8.23
N GLU A 277 4.41 -32.96 -8.17
CA GLU A 277 5.40 -33.53 -9.07
C GLU A 277 6.36 -34.42 -8.26
N VAL A 278 6.45 -35.69 -8.66
CA VAL A 278 7.32 -36.69 -8.02
C VAL A 278 8.40 -37.07 -9.04
N PRO A 279 9.66 -36.61 -8.87
CA PRO A 279 10.72 -36.92 -9.82
C PRO A 279 11.04 -38.43 -9.83
N ARG A 280 11.56 -38.91 -10.96
CA ARG A 280 12.14 -40.24 -11.06
C ARG A 280 13.44 -40.29 -10.24
N VAL A 281 13.40 -40.96 -9.10
CA VAL A 281 14.57 -41.17 -8.25
C VAL A 281 15.27 -42.44 -8.69
N ILE A 282 16.60 -42.37 -8.83
CA ILE A 282 17.45 -43.48 -9.23
C ILE A 282 18.49 -43.67 -8.12
N ALA A 283 18.50 -44.85 -7.50
CA ALA A 283 19.43 -45.21 -6.44
C ALA A 283 19.80 -46.69 -6.55
N LYS A 284 20.90 -47.10 -5.91
CA LYS A 284 21.33 -48.51 -5.91
C LYS A 284 20.76 -49.24 -4.70
N ILE A 285 20.70 -50.57 -4.76
CA ILE A 285 20.41 -51.40 -3.58
C ILE A 285 21.36 -51.02 -2.43
N ASN A 286 20.87 -51.17 -1.20
CA ASN A 286 21.54 -50.79 0.04
C ASN A 286 21.83 -49.30 0.27
N ASP A 287 21.58 -48.40 -0.69
CA ASP A 287 21.67 -46.96 -0.45
C ASP A 287 20.50 -46.42 0.38
N THR A 288 20.77 -45.40 1.19
CA THR A 288 19.72 -44.53 1.73
C THR A 288 19.27 -43.59 0.61
N VAL A 289 18.00 -43.71 0.21
CA VAL A 289 17.40 -42.97 -0.89
C VAL A 289 16.57 -41.83 -0.34
N THR A 290 16.65 -40.65 -0.96
CA THR A 290 15.74 -39.53 -0.65
C THR A 290 14.72 -39.42 -1.77
N ILE A 291 13.47 -39.72 -1.47
CA ILE A 291 12.33 -39.40 -2.34
C ILE A 291 11.81 -38.00 -2.02
N GLY A 292 11.34 -37.30 -3.05
CA GLY A 292 10.83 -35.94 -2.92
C GLY A 292 9.49 -35.79 -3.60
N ALA A 293 8.73 -34.80 -3.15
CA ALA A 293 7.55 -34.28 -3.82
C ALA A 293 7.69 -32.76 -3.88
N THR A 294 7.52 -32.19 -5.06
CA THR A 294 7.30 -30.74 -5.24
C THR A 294 5.80 -30.52 -5.38
N ILE A 295 5.25 -29.52 -4.69
CA ILE A 295 3.82 -29.22 -4.70
C ILE A 295 3.68 -27.74 -5.04
N ILE A 296 3.05 -27.48 -6.18
CA ILE A 296 2.70 -26.13 -6.65
C ILE A 296 1.18 -25.95 -6.67
N ASP A 297 0.72 -24.73 -6.50
CA ASP A 297 -0.68 -24.37 -6.72
C ASP A 297 -1.01 -24.07 -8.19
N GLU A 298 -2.30 -23.96 -8.51
CA GLU A 298 -2.81 -23.60 -9.84
C GLU A 298 -2.26 -22.27 -10.40
N ASN A 299 -1.76 -21.38 -9.52
CA ASN A 299 -1.09 -20.13 -9.88
C ASN A 299 0.43 -20.29 -10.03
N SER A 300 0.93 -21.53 -10.09
CA SER A 300 2.36 -21.92 -10.19
C SER A 300 3.26 -21.46 -9.02
N ASN A 301 2.70 -21.22 -7.83
CA ASN A 301 3.48 -20.90 -6.63
C ASN A 301 3.77 -22.15 -5.80
N ASN A 302 4.91 -22.16 -5.11
CA ASN A 302 5.27 -23.22 -4.16
C ASN A 302 4.30 -23.26 -2.97
N VAL A 303 3.70 -24.42 -2.71
CA VAL A 303 2.77 -24.63 -1.59
C VAL A 303 3.50 -24.54 -0.24
N LEU A 304 3.06 -23.63 0.63
CA LEU A 304 3.82 -23.25 1.83
C LEU A 304 3.57 -24.13 3.07
N GLN A 305 2.48 -24.89 3.12
CA GLN A 305 2.05 -25.70 4.28
C GLN A 305 1.30 -26.97 3.85
N GLY A 306 0.97 -27.82 4.83
CA GLY A 306 0.30 -29.11 4.62
C GLY A 306 1.27 -30.28 4.75
N ARG A 307 0.87 -31.46 4.23
CA ARG A 307 1.61 -32.71 4.44
C ARG A 307 1.52 -33.63 3.23
N VAL A 308 2.60 -34.35 2.95
CA VAL A 308 2.66 -35.44 1.98
C VAL A 308 2.69 -36.78 2.71
N LEU A 309 1.88 -37.71 2.24
CA LEU A 309 1.97 -39.14 2.51
C LEU A 309 2.72 -39.80 1.34
N PHE A 310 3.84 -40.46 1.63
CA PHE A 310 4.59 -41.22 0.64
C PHE A 310 4.25 -42.70 0.77
N TYR A 311 3.86 -43.32 -0.35
CA TYR A 311 3.58 -44.74 -0.46
C TYR A 311 4.56 -45.40 -1.44
N GLN A 312 5.03 -46.60 -1.11
CA GLN A 312 5.85 -47.46 -1.95
C GLN A 312 5.04 -48.71 -2.30
N ASP A 313 4.76 -48.93 -3.59
CA ASP A 313 3.88 -50.00 -4.10
C ASP A 313 2.54 -50.09 -3.35
N GLY A 314 1.97 -48.93 -3.00
CA GLY A 314 0.70 -48.80 -2.26
C GLY A 314 0.80 -48.85 -0.73
N LYS A 315 1.94 -49.27 -0.15
CA LYS A 315 2.15 -49.26 1.31
C LYS A 315 2.69 -47.91 1.77
N LEU A 316 2.06 -47.29 2.77
CA LEU A 316 2.53 -46.04 3.37
C LEU A 316 3.90 -46.24 4.04
N ILE A 317 4.88 -45.41 3.67
CA ILE A 317 6.24 -45.44 4.22
C ILE A 317 6.61 -44.16 5.00
N ALA A 318 5.99 -43.01 4.71
CA ALA A 318 6.29 -41.76 5.43
C ALA A 318 5.16 -40.75 5.46
N ARG A 319 5.27 -39.82 6.43
CA ARG A 319 4.44 -38.63 6.57
C ARG A 319 5.36 -37.42 6.76
N VAL A 320 5.37 -36.49 5.80
CA VAL A 320 6.32 -35.35 5.79
C VAL A 320 5.57 -34.04 5.61
N ASN A 321 5.81 -33.07 6.48
CA ASN A 321 5.23 -31.73 6.34
C ASN A 321 5.88 -30.99 5.16
N VAL A 322 5.10 -30.24 4.38
CA VAL A 322 5.60 -29.43 3.26
C VAL A 322 6.27 -28.16 3.78
N SER A 323 7.42 -27.80 3.21
CA SER A 323 8.10 -26.53 3.43
C SER A 323 8.58 -25.95 2.10
N LEU A 324 8.23 -24.68 1.84
CA LEU A 324 8.60 -23.95 0.61
C LEU A 324 8.31 -24.72 -0.70
N GLY A 325 7.19 -25.45 -0.77
CA GLY A 325 6.80 -26.25 -1.93
C GLY A 325 7.39 -27.65 -1.99
N HIS A 326 8.19 -28.09 -1.01
CA HIS A 326 8.84 -29.40 -1.03
C HIS A 326 8.54 -30.24 0.21
N ALA A 327 8.42 -31.55 0.01
CA ALA A 327 8.50 -32.56 1.06
C ALA A 327 9.55 -33.60 0.66
N LEU A 328 10.48 -33.91 1.56
CA LEU A 328 11.59 -34.85 1.33
C LEU A 328 11.58 -35.96 2.39
N TYR A 329 11.74 -37.21 1.97
CA TYR A 329 11.84 -38.36 2.86
C TYR A 329 13.05 -39.24 2.51
N SER A 330 13.93 -39.46 3.49
CA SER A 330 15.12 -40.30 3.35
C SER A 330 14.94 -41.64 4.06
N PHE A 331 15.12 -42.76 3.36
CA PHE A 331 15.01 -44.11 3.92
C PHE A 331 15.90 -45.12 3.19
N LYS A 332 16.15 -46.28 3.78
CA LYS A 332 16.87 -47.39 3.12
C LYS A 332 15.86 -48.46 2.67
N PRO A 333 15.63 -48.67 1.37
CA PRO A 333 14.67 -49.66 0.88
C PRO A 333 15.11 -51.08 1.22
N THR A 334 14.24 -51.85 1.87
CA THR A 334 14.46 -53.28 2.14
C THR A 334 14.19 -54.11 0.89
N THR A 335 15.15 -54.14 -0.03
CA THR A 335 15.21 -55.10 -1.13
C THR A 335 16.66 -55.49 -1.43
N ASN A 336 16.86 -56.76 -1.74
CA ASN A 336 18.13 -57.29 -2.23
C ASN A 336 18.14 -57.41 -3.77
N ILE A 337 17.05 -57.06 -4.46
CA ILE A 337 16.93 -57.10 -5.92
C ILE A 337 16.54 -55.74 -6.49
N ALA A 338 16.92 -55.50 -7.74
CA ALA A 338 16.54 -54.29 -8.44
C ALA A 338 15.07 -54.35 -8.83
N ARG A 339 14.37 -53.28 -8.49
CA ARG A 339 12.93 -53.17 -8.61
C ARG A 339 12.55 -51.74 -8.87
N ILE A 340 11.71 -51.57 -9.88
CA ILE A 340 10.98 -50.32 -10.10
C ILE A 340 9.87 -50.30 -9.05
N TYR A 341 9.97 -49.37 -8.09
CA TYR A 341 8.91 -49.09 -7.14
C TYR A 341 8.06 -47.93 -7.63
N ASN A 342 6.75 -48.11 -7.57
CA ASN A 342 5.80 -47.03 -7.77
C ASN A 342 5.75 -46.20 -6.48
N ILE A 343 6.26 -44.96 -6.55
CA ILE A 343 6.17 -44.00 -5.45
C ILE A 343 4.96 -43.12 -5.69
N THR A 344 3.90 -43.31 -4.90
CA THR A 344 2.79 -42.36 -4.88
C THR A 344 3.07 -41.34 -3.80
N ALA A 345 3.06 -40.05 -4.16
CA ALA A 345 3.09 -38.96 -3.19
C ALA A 345 1.72 -38.28 -3.20
N GLU A 346 1.00 -38.44 -2.10
CA GLU A 346 -0.31 -37.84 -1.87
C GLU A 346 -0.12 -36.61 -0.96
N TYR A 347 -0.27 -35.43 -1.52
CA TYR A 347 -0.44 -34.22 -0.72
C TYR A 347 -1.87 -34.21 -0.18
N ILE A 348 -2.05 -34.44 1.12
CA ILE A 348 -3.38 -34.54 1.76
C ILE A 348 -4.06 -33.19 2.01
N GLY A 349 -3.55 -32.13 1.39
CA GLY A 349 -4.12 -30.79 1.48
C GLY A 349 -3.69 -30.00 2.72
N TYR A 350 -4.27 -28.81 2.77
CA TYR A 350 -4.34 -27.85 3.87
C TYR A 350 -5.61 -27.02 3.61
N TRP A 351 -6.15 -26.24 4.57
CA TRP A 351 -7.43 -25.56 4.32
C TRP A 351 -7.41 -24.64 3.08
N LYS A 352 -6.24 -24.09 2.72
CA LYS A 352 -6.02 -23.24 1.53
C LYS A 352 -5.75 -24.03 0.24
N TYR A 353 -5.29 -25.26 0.35
CA TYR A 353 -4.70 -26.03 -0.75
C TYR A 353 -5.39 -27.39 -0.85
N ALA A 354 -6.07 -27.66 -1.96
CA ALA A 354 -6.72 -28.93 -2.22
C ALA A 354 -5.71 -30.09 -2.15
N ASN A 355 -6.20 -31.29 -1.85
CA ASN A 355 -5.38 -32.48 -1.97
C ASN A 355 -5.03 -32.76 -3.44
N SER A 356 -3.89 -33.39 -3.67
CA SER A 356 -3.54 -33.92 -4.99
C SER A 356 -2.54 -35.07 -4.83
N THR A 357 -2.49 -35.93 -5.84
CA THR A 357 -1.63 -37.11 -5.82
C THR A 357 -0.97 -37.29 -7.17
N ASN A 358 0.29 -37.73 -7.17
CA ASN A 358 0.99 -38.09 -8.39
C ASN A 358 1.94 -39.27 -8.14
N LYS A 359 2.27 -39.99 -9.22
CA LYS A 359 3.10 -41.20 -9.20
C LYS A 359 4.45 -40.89 -9.82
N GLY A 360 5.49 -40.96 -9.01
CA GLY A 360 6.87 -41.04 -9.44
C GLY A 360 7.37 -42.48 -9.43
N ILE A 361 8.61 -42.65 -9.86
CA ILE A 361 9.29 -43.94 -9.88
C ILE A 361 10.55 -43.85 -9.03
N LEU A 362 10.65 -44.71 -8.02
CA LEU A 362 11.93 -45.03 -7.39
C LEU A 362 12.47 -46.27 -8.10
N ASN A 363 13.37 -46.03 -9.05
CA ASN A 363 14.10 -47.11 -9.69
C ASN A 363 15.24 -47.54 -8.76
N ILE A 364 15.00 -48.59 -7.96
CA ILE A 364 16.10 -49.26 -7.26
C ILE A 364 16.85 -50.08 -8.28
N THR A 365 17.89 -49.44 -8.79
CA THR A 365 18.85 -50.01 -9.73
C THR A 365 19.74 -51.02 -9.03
N LYS A 366 20.25 -51.98 -9.80
CA LYS A 366 21.18 -52.98 -9.28
C LYS A 366 22.43 -52.27 -8.77
N ILE A 367 23.10 -52.78 -7.73
CA ILE A 367 24.38 -52.18 -7.35
C ILE A 367 25.33 -52.31 -8.54
N GLY A 368 25.85 -51.17 -9.00
CA GLY A 368 26.94 -51.14 -9.96
C GLY A 368 28.14 -51.83 -9.33
N THR A 369 28.45 -53.02 -9.81
CA THR A 369 29.59 -53.81 -9.37
C THR A 369 30.88 -53.26 -9.96
N TYR A 370 31.97 -53.52 -9.27
CA TYR A 370 33.28 -53.61 -9.85
C TYR A 370 33.68 -55.08 -9.85
N THR A 371 33.15 -55.82 -10.82
CA THR A 371 33.99 -56.83 -11.47
C THR A 371 35.34 -56.17 -11.73
N THR A 372 36.44 -56.84 -11.38
CA THR A 372 37.82 -56.53 -11.73
C THR A 372 38.45 -57.81 -12.28
N THR A 373 38.30 -58.05 -13.58
CA THR A 373 39.20 -58.95 -14.30
C THR A 373 40.57 -58.33 -14.38
N ARG A 374 41.57 -59.17 -14.60
CA ARG A 374 42.95 -58.73 -14.81
C ARG A 374 43.23 -58.57 -16.30
N TYR A 375 44.25 -57.78 -16.60
CA TYR A 375 44.93 -57.70 -17.88
C TYR A 375 45.43 -59.08 -18.30
N VAL A 376 45.15 -59.51 -19.54
CA VAL A 376 45.49 -60.83 -20.08
C VAL A 376 46.13 -60.72 -21.47
N ASP A 377 47.36 -60.21 -21.53
CA ASP A 377 48.28 -60.30 -22.69
C ASP A 377 48.17 -61.66 -23.41
N ALA A 378 47.99 -61.70 -24.74
CA ALA A 378 47.82 -62.97 -25.45
C ALA A 378 48.39 -62.98 -26.88
N LYS A 379 48.46 -64.14 -27.53
CA LYS A 379 48.80 -64.34 -28.95
C LYS A 379 47.49 -64.63 -29.70
N SER A 380 47.51 -64.56 -31.04
CA SER A 380 46.72 -65.43 -31.90
C SER A 380 46.53 -66.83 -31.31
N GLY A 381 45.31 -67.36 -31.34
CA GLY A 381 44.94 -68.68 -30.82
C GLY A 381 45.47 -69.01 -29.41
N MET A 382 45.30 -68.15 -28.39
CA MET A 382 45.80 -68.45 -27.03
C MET A 382 44.75 -68.75 -25.99
N ASN A 383 44.86 -69.95 -25.41
CA ASN A 383 44.23 -70.25 -24.13
C ASN A 383 44.84 -69.43 -22.99
N VAL A 384 43.98 -68.78 -22.22
CA VAL A 384 44.29 -67.89 -21.10
C VAL A 384 43.24 -68.02 -20.00
N VAL A 385 43.57 -67.64 -18.75
CA VAL A 385 42.62 -67.67 -17.63
C VAL A 385 42.04 -66.29 -17.36
N LEU A 386 40.78 -66.15 -17.76
CA LEU A 386 39.96 -64.97 -17.59
C LEU A 386 39.45 -64.98 -16.15
N SER A 387 39.93 -64.05 -15.32
CA SER A 387 39.85 -64.14 -13.86
C SER A 387 39.31 -62.85 -13.24
N ALA A 388 38.03 -62.86 -12.87
CA ALA A 388 37.25 -61.70 -12.46
C ALA A 388 36.97 -61.68 -10.95
N SER A 389 37.55 -60.72 -10.24
CA SER A 389 37.18 -60.39 -8.87
C SER A 389 35.91 -59.52 -8.87
N VAL A 390 34.73 -60.09 -8.61
CA VAL A 390 33.46 -59.34 -8.55
C VAL A 390 33.24 -58.75 -7.16
N LYS A 391 33.51 -57.45 -7.05
CA LYS A 391 33.24 -56.64 -5.87
C LYS A 391 32.06 -55.72 -6.08
N ASP A 392 31.44 -55.26 -5.00
CA ASP A 392 30.44 -54.20 -5.04
C ASP A 392 31.09 -52.81 -5.14
N LYS A 393 30.28 -51.75 -5.23
CA LYS A 393 30.79 -50.37 -5.29
C LYS A 393 31.59 -49.94 -4.04
N ASN A 394 31.51 -50.70 -2.96
CA ASN A 394 32.14 -50.45 -1.65
C ASN A 394 33.36 -51.38 -1.42
N GLN A 395 33.86 -52.07 -2.45
CA GLN A 395 34.98 -53.02 -2.43
C GLN A 395 34.72 -54.35 -1.69
N LEU A 396 33.49 -54.61 -1.26
CA LEU A 396 33.09 -55.87 -0.62
C LEU A 396 32.93 -56.98 -1.67
N ASN A 397 33.36 -58.19 -1.35
CA ASN A 397 33.27 -59.36 -2.23
C ASN A 397 31.81 -59.78 -2.43
N ILE A 398 31.39 -60.03 -3.67
CA ILE A 398 30.02 -60.47 -4.00
C ILE A 398 29.95 -61.99 -4.06
N ASN A 399 28.90 -62.57 -3.47
CA ASN A 399 28.69 -64.01 -3.45
C ASN A 399 27.42 -64.33 -4.27
N GLY A 400 27.57 -65.00 -5.43
CA GLY A 400 26.48 -65.40 -6.31
C GLY A 400 26.37 -64.66 -7.66
N GLY A 401 25.77 -65.34 -8.64
CA GLY A 401 25.71 -64.95 -10.06
C GLY A 401 26.91 -65.48 -10.86
N GLN A 402 26.96 -65.20 -12.17
CA GLN A 402 28.02 -65.69 -13.06
C GLN A 402 28.79 -64.54 -13.72
N VAL A 403 30.09 -64.74 -13.98
CA VAL A 403 30.83 -63.98 -14.99
C VAL A 403 30.82 -64.77 -16.28
N ARG A 404 30.09 -64.24 -17.26
CA ARG A 404 30.27 -64.56 -18.67
C ARG A 404 31.52 -63.82 -19.14
N PHE A 405 32.56 -64.57 -19.43
CA PHE A 405 33.71 -64.01 -20.11
C PHE A 405 33.50 -64.13 -21.62
N THR A 406 33.89 -63.09 -22.32
CA THR A 406 33.69 -62.93 -23.74
C THR A 406 34.96 -62.28 -24.30
N LEU A 407 35.45 -62.76 -25.44
CA LEU A 407 36.69 -62.26 -26.05
C LEU A 407 36.55 -61.98 -27.54
N ASN A 408 36.88 -60.75 -27.93
CA ASN A 408 36.55 -60.17 -29.23
C ASN A 408 35.13 -60.51 -29.73
N GLY A 409 34.11 -59.87 -29.14
CA GLY A 409 32.67 -59.98 -29.46
C GLY A 409 32.02 -61.31 -29.13
N THR A 410 32.82 -62.36 -29.21
CA THR A 410 32.46 -63.76 -29.08
C THR A 410 32.24 -64.07 -27.60
N GLU A 411 31.07 -64.62 -27.24
CA GLU A 411 30.93 -65.25 -25.93
C GLU A 411 31.72 -66.55 -25.89
N VAL A 412 32.50 -66.74 -24.82
CA VAL A 412 33.52 -67.78 -24.80
C VAL A 412 33.52 -68.67 -23.55
N GLY A 413 32.63 -68.37 -22.61
CA GLY A 413 32.26 -69.25 -21.51
C GLY A 413 31.79 -68.48 -20.29
N ARG A 414 31.42 -69.20 -19.23
CA ARG A 414 30.93 -68.62 -17.97
C ARG A 414 31.50 -69.35 -16.76
N ALA A 415 31.67 -68.62 -15.66
CA ALA A 415 32.02 -69.19 -14.36
C ALA A 415 31.22 -68.50 -13.24
N ASP A 416 30.85 -69.26 -12.22
CA ASP A 416 30.12 -68.74 -11.05
C ASP A 416 30.99 -67.86 -10.16
N VAL A 417 30.37 -66.88 -9.51
CA VAL A 417 31.01 -65.94 -8.58
C VAL A 417 30.88 -66.44 -7.15
N ILE A 418 32.01 -66.84 -6.56
CA ILE A 418 32.11 -67.34 -5.19
C ILE A 418 33.09 -66.44 -4.42
N ASN A 419 32.64 -65.89 -3.28
CA ASN A 419 33.37 -64.93 -2.45
C ASN A 419 34.11 -63.85 -3.25
N GLY A 420 33.42 -63.25 -4.22
CA GLY A 420 33.91 -62.17 -5.05
C GLY A 420 34.95 -62.58 -6.09
N ALA A 421 35.02 -63.85 -6.49
CA ALA A 421 35.87 -64.32 -7.59
C ALA A 421 35.12 -65.30 -8.53
N ALA A 422 35.38 -65.18 -9.83
CA ALA A 422 34.98 -66.13 -10.88
C ALA A 422 36.14 -66.28 -11.87
N ASN A 423 36.41 -67.50 -12.35
CA ASN A 423 37.55 -67.78 -13.23
C ASN A 423 37.15 -68.75 -14.36
N LEU A 424 37.52 -68.44 -15.61
CA LEU A 424 37.27 -69.26 -16.80
C LEU A 424 38.56 -69.42 -17.63
N THR A 425 38.81 -70.61 -18.18
CA THR A 425 39.90 -70.87 -19.15
C THR A 425 39.39 -70.75 -20.60
N PHE A 426 40.07 -70.00 -21.49
CA PHE A 426 39.58 -69.75 -22.86
C PHE A 426 40.63 -69.28 -23.92
N ASN A 427 40.41 -69.61 -25.22
CA ASN A 427 41.29 -69.52 -26.41
C ASN A 427 41.07 -68.38 -27.47
N THR A 428 41.99 -67.42 -27.65
CA THR A 428 41.75 -66.09 -28.32
C THR A 428 42.41 -65.83 -29.68
N GLY A 429 41.77 -65.14 -30.63
CA GLY A 429 42.29 -64.77 -31.99
C GLY A 429 43.52 -63.81 -32.11
N ILE A 430 43.84 -63.39 -33.36
CA ILE A 430 45.17 -63.03 -33.98
C ILE A 430 45.96 -61.83 -33.37
N ARG A 431 47.33 -61.77 -33.30
CA ARG A 431 48.28 -60.77 -32.62
C ARG A 431 49.03 -59.68 -33.54
N PRO A 432 49.32 -58.39 -33.10
CA PRO A 432 49.38 -57.06 -33.78
C PRO A 432 48.72 -56.73 -35.11
N GLU A 433 48.17 -55.51 -35.28
CA GLU A 433 48.32 -54.25 -34.50
C GLU A 433 47.07 -53.82 -33.65
N GLY A 434 46.53 -54.66 -32.77
CA GLY A 434 45.20 -54.36 -32.19
C GLY A 434 44.77 -55.23 -31.03
N ILE A 435 44.71 -54.66 -29.85
CA ILE A 435 44.56 -55.43 -28.65
C ILE A 435 43.22 -56.19 -28.64
N TYR A 436 43.26 -57.50 -28.45
CA TYR A 436 42.06 -58.31 -28.22
C TYR A 436 41.54 -58.03 -26.82
N ARG A 437 40.29 -58.48 -26.62
CA ARG A 437 39.37 -57.68 -25.83
C ARG A 437 38.57 -58.54 -24.91
N LEU A 438 39.13 -58.68 -23.71
CA LEU A 438 38.56 -59.40 -22.61
C LEU A 438 37.50 -58.58 -21.92
N ASN A 439 36.27 -58.96 -22.23
CA ASN A 439 35.09 -58.60 -21.49
C ASN A 439 34.76 -59.72 -20.49
N ALA A 440 35.13 -59.53 -19.24
CA ALA A 440 34.56 -60.24 -18.11
C ALA A 440 33.20 -59.63 -17.73
N THR A 441 32.14 -59.92 -18.49
CA THR A 441 30.77 -59.54 -18.11
C THR A 441 30.34 -60.40 -16.94
N TYR A 442 30.43 -59.87 -15.71
CA TYR A 442 29.48 -60.34 -14.68
C TYR A 442 28.10 -60.17 -15.30
N MET A 443 27.33 -61.25 -15.40
CA MET A 443 26.03 -61.30 -16.06
C MET A 443 24.99 -60.42 -15.37
N GLY A 444 25.34 -59.91 -14.20
CA GLY A 444 24.40 -59.48 -13.21
C GLY A 444 23.84 -60.68 -12.43
N SER A 445 23.26 -60.34 -11.31
CA SER A 445 22.19 -61.11 -10.65
C SER A 445 20.99 -60.16 -10.56
N ASP A 446 19.90 -60.52 -9.91
CA ASP A 446 18.84 -59.54 -9.65
C ASP A 446 19.30 -58.40 -8.72
N SER A 447 20.32 -58.64 -7.90
CA SER A 447 20.93 -57.70 -6.96
C SER A 447 21.98 -56.76 -7.57
N TYR A 448 22.69 -57.22 -8.59
CA TYR A 448 23.96 -56.61 -9.01
C TYR A 448 23.97 -56.40 -10.52
N TYR A 449 24.36 -55.21 -10.98
CA TYR A 449 24.35 -54.92 -12.42
C TYR A 449 25.37 -55.80 -13.12
N SER A 450 25.14 -56.02 -14.41
CA SER A 450 26.18 -56.57 -15.26
C SER A 450 27.31 -55.54 -15.44
N SER A 451 28.23 -55.44 -14.47
CA SER A 451 29.52 -54.82 -14.78
C SER A 451 30.38 -55.83 -15.52
N HIS A 452 30.55 -55.58 -16.81
CA HIS A 452 31.77 -55.93 -17.47
C HIS A 452 32.97 -55.37 -16.72
N ASN A 453 33.98 -56.21 -16.51
CA ASN A 453 35.37 -55.80 -16.46
C ASN A 453 36.08 -56.19 -17.76
N LEU A 454 37.25 -55.61 -18.00
CA LEU A 454 37.49 -55.00 -19.31
C LEU A 454 39.02 -54.76 -19.62
N ASN A 455 40.08 -55.54 -19.31
CA ASN A 455 41.40 -55.10 -18.71
C ASN A 455 42.95 -55.12 -19.21
N TYR A 456 43.77 -55.41 -20.28
CA TYR A 456 43.95 -55.59 -21.76
C TYR A 456 44.37 -57.01 -22.19
N MET A 457 44.12 -57.38 -23.45
CA MET A 457 44.67 -58.57 -24.10
C MET A 457 45.51 -58.25 -25.35
N ASN A 458 46.73 -57.77 -25.13
CA ASN A 458 47.71 -57.36 -26.15
C ASN A 458 47.81 -58.24 -27.44
N VAL A 459 47.15 -57.92 -28.58
CA VAL A 459 46.87 -58.82 -29.76
C VAL A 459 46.70 -58.00 -31.12
N SER A 460 45.98 -58.42 -32.23
CA SER A 460 45.95 -57.84 -33.63
C SER A 460 44.79 -56.92 -34.09
N THR A 461 45.12 -56.03 -35.03
CA THR A 461 44.42 -54.85 -35.58
C THR A 461 42.91 -54.88 -35.41
N LEU A 462 42.42 -54.10 -34.43
CA LEU A 462 41.00 -53.83 -34.25
C LEU A 462 40.73 -52.34 -34.37
N ASN A 463 39.68 -52.03 -35.13
CA ASN A 463 39.10 -50.72 -35.17
C ASN A 463 38.32 -50.47 -33.90
N THR A 464 38.42 -49.25 -33.37
CA THR A 464 37.82 -48.90 -32.08
C THR A 464 36.76 -47.82 -32.20
N ARG A 465 35.69 -48.01 -31.43
CA ARG A 465 34.57 -47.09 -31.27
C ARG A 465 34.57 -46.62 -29.82
N ILE A 466 35.01 -45.38 -29.58
CA ILE A 466 34.94 -44.83 -28.23
C ILE A 466 33.52 -44.34 -27.95
N VAL A 467 32.85 -45.02 -27.02
CA VAL A 467 31.56 -44.61 -26.46
C VAL A 467 31.84 -43.75 -25.24
N GLY A 468 31.94 -42.43 -25.47
CA GLY A 468 31.85 -41.45 -24.39
C GLY A 468 30.40 -41.22 -23.95
N SER A 469 30.20 -40.25 -23.07
CA SER A 469 28.89 -39.71 -22.72
C SER A 469 29.04 -38.23 -22.38
N PRO A 470 27.99 -37.41 -22.51
CA PRO A 470 28.05 -36.02 -22.06
C PRO A 470 28.29 -35.96 -20.56
N ILE A 471 29.25 -35.12 -20.14
CA ILE A 471 29.66 -34.98 -18.75
C ILE A 471 29.12 -33.69 -18.18
N TYR A 472 28.47 -33.78 -17.02
CA TYR A 472 28.03 -32.64 -16.22
C TYR A 472 28.88 -32.59 -14.96
N VAL A 473 29.57 -31.48 -14.73
CA VAL A 473 30.51 -31.29 -13.61
C VAL A 473 30.47 -29.85 -13.13
N THR A 474 30.56 -29.62 -11.82
CA THR A 474 30.67 -28.25 -11.29
C THR A 474 32.13 -27.79 -11.25
N ILE A 475 32.38 -26.51 -11.53
CA ILE A 475 33.71 -25.90 -11.57
C ILE A 475 34.54 -26.26 -10.33
N GLY A 476 35.81 -26.63 -10.53
CA GLY A 476 36.70 -27.04 -9.45
C GLY A 476 36.40 -28.41 -8.80
N GLN A 477 35.32 -29.11 -9.15
CA GLN A 477 35.11 -30.50 -8.75
C GLN A 477 35.93 -31.45 -9.64
N LYS A 478 36.47 -32.51 -9.04
CA LYS A 478 37.07 -33.63 -9.78
C LYS A 478 35.96 -34.46 -10.43
N THR A 479 35.96 -34.55 -11.75
CA THR A 479 35.16 -35.52 -12.51
C THR A 479 36.06 -36.53 -13.19
N ASN A 480 35.56 -37.76 -13.33
CA ASN A 480 36.24 -38.81 -14.07
C ASN A 480 35.76 -38.72 -15.53
N ILE A 481 36.55 -38.12 -16.41
CA ILE A 481 36.26 -38.13 -17.86
C ILE A 481 36.51 -39.53 -18.36
N THR A 482 35.40 -40.28 -18.42
CA THR A 482 35.36 -41.73 -18.53
C THR A 482 34.75 -42.08 -19.88
N VAL A 483 35.48 -42.81 -20.71
CA VAL A 483 34.99 -43.24 -22.02
C VAL A 483 35.16 -44.74 -22.18
N THR A 484 34.06 -45.43 -22.51
CA THR A 484 34.09 -46.85 -22.80
C THR A 484 34.57 -47.05 -24.23
N VAL A 485 35.83 -47.40 -24.40
CA VAL A 485 36.35 -47.84 -25.69
C VAL A 485 35.75 -49.22 -25.98
N LEU A 486 34.98 -49.33 -27.06
CA LEU A 486 34.57 -50.59 -27.68
C LEU A 486 35.40 -50.82 -28.96
N ASP A 487 35.37 -52.03 -29.51
CA ASP A 487 35.94 -52.37 -30.81
C ASP A 487 34.88 -52.82 -31.81
N GLU A 488 35.35 -53.11 -33.02
CA GLU A 488 34.65 -53.78 -34.11
C GLU A 488 33.91 -55.07 -33.71
N THR A 489 34.30 -55.76 -32.63
CA THR A 489 33.60 -56.96 -32.17
C THR A 489 32.65 -56.74 -30.97
N ASN A 490 32.77 -55.63 -30.23
CA ASN A 490 31.99 -55.19 -29.04
C ASN A 490 32.49 -55.61 -27.65
N HIS A 491 33.74 -56.03 -27.52
CA HIS A 491 34.36 -56.08 -26.19
C HIS A 491 35.18 -54.83 -25.92
N HIS A 492 36.19 -54.95 -25.11
CA HIS A 492 36.58 -53.94 -24.14
C HIS A 492 38.06 -53.61 -24.30
N ALA A 493 38.44 -52.33 -24.17
CA ALA A 493 39.81 -51.83 -24.36
C ALA A 493 40.33 -51.10 -23.12
N GLU A 494 41.49 -51.41 -22.57
CA GLU A 494 41.68 -52.55 -21.64
C GLU A 494 43.07 -52.24 -20.92
N ASN A 495 44.08 -51.56 -21.53
CA ASN A 495 45.26 -50.80 -20.92
C ASN A 495 46.18 -49.99 -21.92
N GLY A 496 45.72 -49.02 -22.73
CA GLY A 496 46.53 -48.38 -23.83
C GLY A 496 46.29 -46.88 -24.05
N THR A 497 47.11 -46.10 -24.77
CA THR A 497 47.04 -44.62 -24.58
C THR A 497 45.83 -43.89 -25.22
N ILE A 498 44.91 -43.37 -24.40
CA ILE A 498 44.02 -42.25 -24.79
C ILE A 498 44.65 -40.91 -24.39
N THR A 499 44.63 -39.98 -25.33
CA THR A 499 44.82 -38.54 -25.09
C THR A 499 43.47 -37.84 -25.07
N PHE A 500 43.16 -37.16 -23.98
CA PHE A 500 42.01 -36.27 -23.87
C PHE A 500 42.43 -34.83 -24.19
N THR A 501 41.75 -34.19 -25.13
CA THR A 501 41.85 -32.75 -25.38
C THR A 501 40.54 -32.03 -25.09
N LEU A 502 40.62 -30.73 -24.81
CA LEU A 502 39.49 -29.85 -24.54
C LEU A 502 39.77 -28.49 -25.18
N ASN A 503 39.02 -28.15 -26.23
CA ASN A 503 39.37 -27.05 -27.16
C ASN A 503 40.87 -27.10 -27.52
N ASP A 504 41.28 -28.22 -28.13
CA ASP A 504 42.61 -28.53 -28.66
C ASP A 504 43.79 -28.52 -27.66
N THR A 505 43.55 -28.16 -26.41
CA THR A 505 44.51 -28.28 -25.31
C THR A 505 44.46 -29.69 -24.72
N VAL A 506 45.59 -30.38 -24.61
CA VAL A 506 45.66 -31.67 -23.88
C VAL A 506 45.35 -31.45 -22.40
N ILE A 507 44.34 -32.15 -21.88
CA ILE A 507 43.92 -32.08 -20.47
C ILE A 507 44.34 -33.31 -19.64
N GLY A 508 44.78 -34.36 -20.31
CA GLY A 508 45.38 -35.54 -19.69
C GLY A 508 45.56 -36.68 -20.69
N LYS A 509 46.58 -37.51 -20.47
CA LYS A 509 46.69 -38.83 -21.09
C LYS A 509 46.43 -39.89 -20.03
N THR A 510 45.87 -41.03 -20.41
CA THR A 510 45.78 -42.20 -19.54
C THR A 510 45.95 -43.46 -20.37
N GLN A 511 46.50 -44.50 -19.76
CA GLN A 511 46.27 -45.84 -20.28
C GLN A 511 44.79 -46.16 -20.07
N VAL A 512 44.13 -46.60 -21.14
CA VAL A 512 42.74 -47.02 -21.21
C VAL A 512 42.60 -48.29 -20.38
N HIS A 513 42.79 -48.21 -19.07
CA HIS A 513 42.60 -49.38 -18.25
C HIS A 513 41.14 -49.79 -18.32
N ASN A 514 40.95 -51.07 -18.48
CA ASN A 514 39.70 -51.65 -18.16
C ASN A 514 38.51 -51.10 -18.97
N GLY A 515 38.54 -51.17 -20.30
CA GLY A 515 37.45 -50.78 -21.18
C GLY A 515 37.35 -49.28 -21.34
N THR A 516 38.09 -48.56 -20.51
CA THR A 516 37.60 -47.35 -19.87
C THR A 516 38.77 -46.42 -19.62
N ALA A 517 39.07 -45.57 -20.60
CA ALA A 517 39.98 -44.48 -20.33
C ALA A 517 39.27 -43.53 -19.38
N SER A 518 39.85 -43.34 -18.21
CA SER A 518 39.39 -42.37 -17.22
C SER A 518 40.55 -41.49 -16.81
N ILE A 519 40.41 -40.17 -17.02
CA ILE A 519 41.25 -39.17 -16.35
C ILE A 519 40.43 -38.47 -15.27
N GLN A 520 41.06 -38.17 -14.14
CA GLN A 520 40.54 -37.18 -13.20
C GLN A 520 40.78 -35.78 -13.78
N TYR A 521 39.73 -35.18 -14.35
CA TYR A 521 39.76 -33.79 -14.75
C TYR A 521 39.17 -32.90 -13.66
N THR A 522 39.83 -31.78 -13.38
CA THR A 522 39.31 -30.73 -12.48
C THR A 522 39.17 -29.46 -13.32
N PRO A 523 37.94 -29.07 -13.73
CA PRO A 523 37.75 -27.90 -14.58
C PRO A 523 38.32 -26.62 -13.94
N PRO A 524 39.32 -25.96 -14.56
CA PRO A 524 39.85 -24.68 -14.10
C PRO A 524 38.86 -23.55 -14.41
N ASN A 525 38.88 -22.51 -13.57
CA ASN A 525 37.90 -21.43 -13.57
C ASN A 525 37.60 -20.78 -14.95
N LYS A 526 38.61 -20.71 -15.85
CA LYS A 526 38.45 -20.21 -17.23
C LYS A 526 37.39 -20.93 -18.10
N TYR A 527 36.83 -22.05 -17.64
CA TYR A 527 35.79 -22.81 -18.33
C TYR A 527 34.43 -22.81 -17.60
N ASN A 528 34.26 -21.97 -16.59
CA ASN A 528 33.02 -21.88 -15.81
C ASN A 528 31.79 -21.48 -16.64
N GLY A 529 30.67 -22.18 -16.46
CA GLY A 529 29.41 -21.94 -17.18
C GLY A 529 29.43 -22.38 -18.64
N LEU A 530 30.55 -22.89 -19.16
CA LEU A 530 30.68 -23.28 -20.56
C LEU A 530 30.26 -24.73 -20.79
N THR A 531 29.69 -24.99 -21.97
CA THR A 531 29.67 -26.35 -22.55
C THR A 531 30.76 -26.42 -23.61
N LEU A 532 31.75 -27.27 -23.37
CA LEU A 532 32.92 -27.44 -24.22
C LEU A 532 32.89 -28.83 -24.87
N ARG A 533 33.62 -29.00 -25.97
CA ARG A 533 33.82 -30.31 -26.59
C ARG A 533 35.12 -30.90 -26.07
N TYR A 534 35.02 -32.02 -25.35
CA TYR A 534 36.18 -32.85 -25.07
C TYR A 534 36.31 -33.92 -26.16
N ILE A 535 37.54 -34.13 -26.61
CA ILE A 535 37.88 -35.19 -27.56
C ILE A 535 38.68 -36.23 -26.79
N ALA A 536 38.16 -37.45 -26.71
CA ALA A 536 38.97 -38.59 -26.30
C ALA A 536 39.49 -39.24 -27.58
N ARG A 537 40.78 -39.08 -27.87
CA ARG A 537 41.46 -39.71 -29.00
C ARG A 537 42.31 -40.85 -28.48
N LEU A 538 42.08 -42.05 -29.00
CA LEU A 538 43.00 -43.16 -28.82
C LEU A 538 44.17 -42.89 -29.76
N GLU A 539 45.36 -42.74 -29.22
CA GLU A 539 46.56 -42.60 -30.06
C GLU A 539 46.79 -43.94 -30.75
N ALA A 540 47.09 -43.94 -32.05
CA ALA A 540 47.45 -45.18 -32.74
C ALA A 540 48.65 -45.79 -32.00
N ASN A 541 48.45 -46.98 -31.46
CA ASN A 541 49.48 -47.76 -30.81
C ASN A 541 49.69 -49.04 -31.63
N GLN A 542 50.68 -49.88 -31.32
CA GLN A 542 50.95 -51.17 -32.00
C GLN A 542 49.83 -52.23 -31.82
N TYR A 543 48.61 -51.74 -31.59
CA TYR A 543 47.69 -52.24 -30.59
C TYR A 543 46.32 -51.51 -30.56
N TYR A 544 46.08 -50.48 -31.38
CA TYR A 544 44.76 -50.14 -31.94
C TYR A 544 44.89 -49.04 -32.99
N SER A 545 44.02 -49.07 -33.99
CA SER A 545 43.90 -47.96 -34.94
C SER A 545 43.41 -46.67 -34.25
N SER A 546 43.96 -45.52 -34.67
CA SER A 546 43.64 -44.21 -34.10
C SER A 546 42.16 -43.86 -34.32
N THR A 547 41.37 -43.91 -33.26
CA THR A 547 39.99 -43.44 -33.26
C THR A 547 39.81 -42.23 -32.33
N TYR A 548 38.70 -41.52 -32.45
CA TYR A 548 38.31 -40.51 -31.47
C TYR A 548 36.79 -40.45 -31.28
N THR A 549 36.37 -39.96 -30.12
CA THR A 549 34.98 -39.52 -29.89
C THR A 549 34.97 -38.08 -29.41
N VAL A 550 33.93 -37.35 -29.81
CA VAL A 550 33.69 -35.97 -29.37
C VAL A 550 32.46 -35.97 -28.50
N ASN A 551 32.59 -35.55 -27.25
CA ASN A 551 31.49 -35.45 -26.30
C ASN A 551 31.48 -34.08 -25.64
N ASN A 552 30.30 -33.64 -25.20
CA ASN A 552 30.16 -32.38 -24.49
C ASN A 552 30.57 -32.56 -23.02
N ILE A 553 31.32 -31.62 -22.47
CA ILE A 553 31.47 -31.42 -21.03
C ILE A 553 30.86 -30.07 -20.67
N THR A 554 29.72 -30.11 -19.97
CA THR A 554 29.00 -28.95 -19.47
C THR A 554 29.47 -28.67 -18.05
N ILE A 555 30.11 -27.52 -17.86
CA ILE A 555 30.77 -27.13 -16.62
C ILE A 555 29.89 -26.12 -15.89
N SER A 556 29.16 -26.58 -14.87
CA SER A 556 28.25 -25.74 -14.08
C SER A 556 29.00 -24.84 -13.09
N SER A 557 28.48 -23.65 -12.88
CA SER A 557 28.89 -22.76 -11.79
C SER A 557 28.68 -23.39 -10.41
N LEU A 558 29.52 -23.04 -9.44
CA LEU A 558 29.28 -23.34 -8.02
C LEU A 558 28.01 -22.65 -7.52
N SER A 559 27.27 -23.33 -6.64
CA SER A 559 26.15 -22.72 -5.90
C SER A 559 26.63 -21.69 -4.88
N ASP A 560 27.83 -21.87 -4.34
CA ASP A 560 28.38 -21.07 -3.26
C ASP A 560 29.82 -20.69 -3.60
N VAL A 561 30.02 -19.41 -3.89
CA VAL A 561 31.33 -18.83 -4.22
C VAL A 561 31.74 -17.82 -3.16
N TYR A 562 33.05 -17.67 -2.97
CA TYR A 562 33.65 -16.90 -1.87
C TYR A 562 34.54 -15.81 -2.44
N VAL A 563 34.48 -14.62 -1.84
CA VAL A 563 35.27 -13.43 -2.23
C VAL A 563 36.09 -12.95 -1.04
N SER A 564 37.34 -12.57 -1.29
CA SER A 564 38.26 -12.07 -0.25
C SER A 564 39.27 -11.07 -0.83
N PRO A 565 39.74 -10.05 -0.08
CA PRO A 565 40.74 -9.10 -0.61
C PRO A 565 42.10 -9.76 -0.90
N LYS A 566 42.36 -10.92 -0.27
CA LYS A 566 43.52 -11.79 -0.50
C LYS A 566 43.27 -12.88 -1.56
N GLY A 567 42.08 -12.88 -2.18
CA GLY A 567 41.71 -13.83 -3.23
C GLY A 567 42.32 -13.50 -4.59
N ASN A 568 41.98 -14.32 -5.58
CA ASN A 568 42.43 -14.17 -6.97
C ASN A 568 41.28 -14.61 -7.90
N ASP A 569 40.93 -13.81 -8.91
CA ASP A 569 39.86 -14.14 -9.85
C ASP A 569 40.25 -15.28 -10.82
N SER A 570 41.50 -15.72 -10.83
CA SER A 570 41.94 -16.98 -11.45
C SER A 570 41.62 -18.23 -10.61
N ASN A 571 41.22 -18.08 -9.34
CA ASN A 571 40.77 -19.20 -8.50
C ASN A 571 39.40 -19.71 -8.93
N ILE A 572 38.95 -20.84 -8.38
CA ILE A 572 37.60 -21.40 -8.60
C ILE A 572 36.50 -20.80 -7.72
N GLY A 573 36.83 -19.85 -6.83
CA GLY A 573 35.86 -19.24 -5.91
C GLY A 573 35.45 -20.11 -4.73
N SER A 574 36.16 -21.20 -4.40
CA SER A 574 35.88 -21.99 -3.19
C SER A 574 36.28 -21.25 -1.92
N SER A 575 35.79 -21.66 -0.75
CA SER A 575 36.18 -21.06 0.55
C SER A 575 37.68 -21.10 0.81
N SER A 576 38.37 -22.14 0.34
CA SER A 576 39.84 -22.30 0.40
C SER A 576 40.60 -21.56 -0.70
N LYS A 577 39.94 -21.17 -1.80
CA LYS A 577 40.51 -20.44 -2.93
C LYS A 577 39.49 -19.40 -3.45
N PRO A 578 39.25 -18.31 -2.69
CA PRO A 578 38.24 -17.33 -3.02
C PRO A 578 38.64 -16.46 -4.23
N PHE A 579 37.63 -15.93 -4.92
CA PHE A 579 37.77 -14.84 -5.87
C PHE A 579 38.30 -13.57 -5.17
N LYS A 580 38.84 -12.64 -5.94
CA LYS A 580 39.29 -11.32 -5.46
C LYS A 580 38.18 -10.29 -5.53
N THR A 581 37.35 -10.33 -6.58
CA THR A 581 36.33 -9.32 -6.86
C THR A 581 34.91 -9.87 -6.84
N ILE A 582 33.99 -9.04 -6.36
CA ILE A 582 32.55 -9.30 -6.32
C ILE A 582 32.00 -9.32 -7.75
N THR A 583 32.49 -8.41 -8.60
CA THR A 583 32.17 -8.32 -10.03
C THR A 583 32.41 -9.65 -10.74
N TYR A 584 33.54 -10.31 -10.46
CA TYR A 584 33.83 -11.62 -11.03
C TYR A 584 32.90 -12.68 -10.44
N ALA A 585 32.74 -12.72 -9.11
CA ALA A 585 31.93 -13.71 -8.41
C ALA A 585 30.45 -13.73 -8.85
N VAL A 586 29.81 -12.59 -9.06
CA VAL A 586 28.39 -12.53 -9.51
C VAL A 586 28.19 -13.03 -10.94
N GLY A 587 29.24 -13.02 -11.76
CA GLY A 587 29.24 -13.63 -13.10
C GLY A 587 29.54 -15.13 -13.09
N HIS A 588 30.08 -15.68 -11.99
CA HIS A 588 30.60 -17.05 -11.92
C HIS A 588 29.87 -17.96 -10.92
N VAL A 589 28.97 -17.43 -10.11
CA VAL A 589 28.02 -18.19 -9.28
C VAL A 589 26.87 -18.76 -10.12
N SER A 590 26.20 -19.83 -9.66
CA SER A 590 24.98 -20.33 -10.30
C SER A 590 23.79 -19.39 -10.05
N THR A 591 22.78 -19.44 -10.93
CA THR A 591 21.45 -18.89 -10.60
C THR A 591 20.93 -19.54 -9.31
N PHE A 592 20.29 -18.72 -8.47
CA PHE A 592 19.84 -18.98 -7.10
C PHE A 592 20.95 -19.28 -6.07
N GLY A 593 22.22 -19.22 -6.47
CA GLY A 593 23.39 -19.40 -5.61
C GLY A 593 23.73 -18.19 -4.73
N THR A 594 24.82 -18.30 -3.98
CA THR A 594 25.30 -17.36 -2.97
C THR A 594 26.74 -16.91 -3.23
N VAL A 595 26.96 -15.60 -3.18
CA VAL A 595 28.28 -14.96 -3.13
C VAL A 595 28.57 -14.59 -1.68
N HIS A 596 29.47 -15.34 -1.04
CA HIS A 596 29.93 -15.13 0.35
C HIS A 596 31.12 -14.17 0.36
N ILE A 597 31.09 -13.10 1.16
CA ILE A 597 32.13 -12.06 1.17
C ILE A 597 32.85 -12.01 2.53
N SER A 598 34.16 -12.26 2.55
CA SER A 598 34.98 -12.15 3.76
C SER A 598 35.17 -10.70 4.19
N ALA A 599 35.51 -10.47 5.46
CA ALA A 599 35.90 -9.15 5.96
C ALA A 599 36.99 -8.50 5.06
N GLY A 600 36.81 -7.22 4.74
CA GLY A 600 37.61 -6.49 3.76
C GLY A 600 36.90 -5.28 3.15
N THR A 601 37.69 -4.45 2.47
CA THR A 601 37.19 -3.34 1.64
C THR A 601 37.36 -3.67 0.16
N TYR A 602 36.27 -3.61 -0.60
CA TYR A 602 36.19 -3.98 -2.01
C TYR A 602 35.91 -2.72 -2.84
N SER A 603 36.89 -2.28 -3.62
CA SER A 603 36.85 -1.02 -4.38
C SER A 603 36.21 -1.23 -5.77
N GLU A 604 34.90 -1.50 -5.80
CA GLU A 604 34.18 -1.95 -6.99
C GLU A 604 32.92 -1.13 -7.28
N TYR A 605 32.52 -1.06 -8.55
CA TYR A 605 31.36 -0.32 -9.04
C TYR A 605 30.88 -0.86 -10.40
N ASN A 606 29.67 -0.47 -10.83
CA ASN A 606 29.04 -0.93 -12.08
C ASN A 606 28.89 -2.47 -12.16
N ILE A 607 28.56 -3.11 -11.04
CA ILE A 607 28.35 -4.55 -10.93
C ILE A 607 26.96 -4.89 -11.50
N MET A 608 26.93 -5.64 -12.61
CA MET A 608 25.69 -6.06 -13.27
C MET A 608 25.12 -7.32 -12.62
N LEU A 609 23.95 -7.20 -12.00
CA LEU A 609 23.25 -8.29 -11.34
C LEU A 609 22.19 -8.89 -12.28
N ASN A 610 22.66 -9.70 -13.24
CA ASN A 610 21.87 -10.24 -14.35
C ASN A 610 21.15 -11.56 -14.05
N ASN A 611 21.43 -12.19 -12.90
CA ASN A 611 20.91 -13.48 -12.46
C ASN A 611 20.36 -13.35 -11.03
N SER A 612 19.31 -14.09 -10.70
CA SER A 612 18.74 -14.13 -9.34
C SER A 612 19.70 -14.82 -8.38
N ILE A 613 20.32 -14.10 -7.44
CA ILE A 613 21.38 -14.60 -6.54
C ILE A 613 21.31 -13.97 -5.15
N LYS A 614 22.04 -14.55 -4.20
CA LYS A 614 22.27 -13.98 -2.86
C LYS A 614 23.69 -13.44 -2.79
N ILE A 615 23.90 -12.31 -2.12
CA ILE A 615 25.23 -11.76 -1.79
C ILE A 615 25.25 -11.51 -0.29
N ILE A 616 26.09 -12.24 0.42
CA ILE A 616 26.09 -12.32 1.89
C ILE A 616 27.49 -12.01 2.39
N GLY A 617 27.65 -10.88 3.09
CA GLY A 617 28.87 -10.58 3.80
C GLY A 617 28.97 -11.35 5.13
N SER A 618 30.18 -11.43 5.65
CA SER A 618 30.48 -12.03 6.96
C SER A 618 30.21 -11.07 8.14
N SER A 619 30.03 -9.77 7.91
CA SER A 619 29.71 -8.78 8.95
C SER A 619 29.32 -7.42 8.35
N LEU A 620 28.25 -6.82 8.89
CA LEU A 620 27.76 -5.47 8.57
C LEU A 620 28.87 -4.41 8.52
N ASN A 621 29.75 -4.41 9.51
CA ASN A 621 30.77 -3.36 9.70
C ASN A 621 32.10 -3.69 8.99
N ASN A 622 32.41 -4.97 8.81
CA ASN A 622 33.73 -5.40 8.34
C ASN A 622 33.75 -5.81 6.86
N VAL A 623 32.60 -5.94 6.20
CA VAL A 623 32.50 -6.09 4.74
C VAL A 623 32.08 -4.75 4.14
N ILE A 624 32.99 -4.08 3.44
CA ILE A 624 32.78 -2.72 2.92
C ILE A 624 32.91 -2.74 1.40
N ILE A 625 31.81 -2.51 0.69
CA ILE A 625 31.79 -2.33 -0.77
C ILE A 625 31.84 -0.82 -1.06
N ASN A 626 32.95 -0.36 -1.64
CA ASN A 626 33.28 1.06 -1.78
C ASN A 626 33.31 1.49 -3.26
N GLY A 627 32.27 2.22 -3.68
CA GLY A 627 32.13 2.71 -5.05
C GLY A 627 33.07 3.85 -5.45
N ASN A 628 33.90 4.36 -4.52
CA ASN A 628 34.94 5.37 -4.74
C ASN A 628 34.50 6.61 -5.58
N ASN A 629 33.23 7.00 -5.46
CA ASN A 629 32.57 8.08 -6.19
C ASN A 629 32.68 8.01 -7.74
N LYS A 630 32.77 6.81 -8.33
CA LYS A 630 33.15 6.58 -9.75
C LYS A 630 32.11 6.94 -10.84
N GLY A 631 31.09 7.75 -10.53
CA GLY A 631 30.13 8.28 -11.50
C GLY A 631 29.08 7.30 -12.05
N LYS A 632 29.11 6.03 -11.61
CA LYS A 632 28.09 4.99 -11.88
C LYS A 632 27.64 4.31 -10.57
N PRO A 633 26.45 3.68 -10.53
CA PRO A 633 25.98 2.88 -9.40
C PRO A 633 26.97 1.77 -9.01
N ILE A 634 26.93 1.30 -7.75
CA ILE A 634 27.71 0.12 -7.35
C ILE A 634 27.09 -1.15 -7.95
N PHE A 635 25.77 -1.31 -7.84
CA PHE A 635 25.01 -2.44 -8.39
C PHE A 635 23.89 -1.98 -9.34
N THR A 636 23.64 -2.76 -10.39
CA THR A 636 22.57 -2.50 -11.37
C THR A 636 21.82 -3.80 -11.70
N LEU A 637 20.50 -3.82 -11.49
CA LEU A 637 19.58 -4.86 -11.98
C LEU A 637 18.70 -4.25 -13.09
N THR A 638 18.86 -4.71 -14.33
CA THR A 638 18.07 -4.24 -15.49
C THR A 638 16.87 -5.12 -15.82
N LYS A 639 16.73 -6.30 -15.20
CA LYS A 639 15.67 -7.27 -15.46
C LYS A 639 14.66 -7.31 -14.32
N GLU A 640 13.38 -7.20 -14.64
CA GLU A 640 12.27 -7.21 -13.67
C GLU A 640 12.07 -8.58 -13.00
N ASN A 641 12.33 -9.68 -13.73
CA ASN A 641 12.23 -11.05 -13.21
C ASN A 641 13.46 -11.54 -12.42
N THR A 642 14.38 -10.63 -12.04
CA THR A 642 15.56 -10.96 -11.24
C THR A 642 15.30 -10.73 -9.75
N PHE A 643 15.69 -11.71 -8.92
CA PHE A 643 15.52 -11.69 -7.46
C PHE A 643 16.88 -11.66 -6.78
N ILE A 644 17.26 -10.52 -6.19
CA ILE A 644 18.51 -10.38 -5.44
C ILE A 644 18.24 -10.34 -3.93
N THR A 645 19.07 -11.05 -3.16
CA THR A 645 19.13 -10.90 -1.71
C THR A 645 20.50 -10.35 -1.30
N LEU A 646 20.55 -9.23 -0.58
CA LEU A 646 21.79 -8.65 -0.04
C LEU A 646 21.77 -8.71 1.50
N SER A 647 22.84 -9.16 2.14
CA SER A 647 22.93 -9.11 3.62
C SER A 647 24.33 -8.96 4.22
N TYR A 648 24.38 -8.41 5.44
CA TYR A 648 25.57 -8.31 6.32
C TYR A 648 26.77 -7.59 5.69
N MET A 649 26.56 -6.37 5.19
CA MET A 649 27.59 -5.55 4.55
C MET A 649 27.33 -4.04 4.66
N THR A 650 28.37 -3.24 4.48
CA THR A 650 28.31 -1.79 4.24
C THR A 650 28.52 -1.50 2.76
N ILE A 651 27.65 -0.70 2.15
CA ILE A 651 27.74 -0.23 0.76
C ILE A 651 27.91 1.30 0.78
N THR A 652 29.08 1.78 0.37
CA THR A 652 29.53 3.16 0.65
C THR A 652 30.14 3.87 -0.55
N ASN A 653 29.99 5.21 -0.57
CA ASN A 653 30.58 6.12 -1.56
C ASN A 653 30.28 5.78 -3.03
N GLY A 654 29.22 5.03 -3.32
CA GLY A 654 28.69 4.91 -4.68
C GLY A 654 28.19 6.27 -5.17
N SER A 655 28.36 6.59 -6.45
CA SER A 655 27.99 7.89 -6.99
C SER A 655 27.54 7.77 -8.43
N SER A 656 26.34 8.22 -8.81
CA SER A 656 25.87 8.18 -10.20
C SER A 656 25.56 9.56 -10.78
N ASN A 657 26.02 9.78 -12.01
CA ASN A 657 25.74 11.00 -12.79
C ASN A 657 24.60 10.82 -13.80
N THR A 658 24.04 9.63 -13.96
CA THR A 658 22.96 9.37 -14.94
C THR A 658 21.56 9.66 -14.36
N ASN A 659 20.64 10.04 -15.25
CA ASN A 659 19.23 10.22 -14.91
C ASN A 659 18.58 8.87 -14.58
N ARG A 660 17.54 8.85 -13.73
CA ARG A 660 16.81 7.63 -13.29
C ARG A 660 17.75 6.54 -12.76
N SER A 661 18.63 6.95 -11.83
CA SER A 661 19.76 6.16 -11.35
C SER A 661 19.94 6.29 -9.83
N ALA A 662 21.00 5.71 -9.25
CA ALA A 662 21.33 5.92 -7.86
C ALA A 662 22.82 5.74 -7.55
N GLY A 663 23.26 6.22 -6.39
CA GLY A 663 24.64 6.06 -5.95
C GLY A 663 25.02 4.60 -5.68
N ALA A 664 24.19 3.84 -4.96
CA ALA A 664 24.49 2.45 -4.61
C ALA A 664 23.82 1.42 -5.54
N ILE A 665 22.49 1.44 -5.68
CA ILE A 665 21.74 0.37 -6.38
C ILE A 665 20.66 0.95 -7.31
N VAL A 666 20.66 0.54 -8.57
CA VAL A 666 19.52 0.72 -9.50
C VAL A 666 18.84 -0.61 -9.70
N SER A 667 17.51 -0.68 -9.53
CA SER A 667 16.76 -1.94 -9.60
C SER A 667 15.44 -1.89 -10.35
N HIS A 668 15.36 -2.68 -11.42
CA HIS A 668 14.11 -3.12 -12.03
C HIS A 668 13.60 -4.42 -11.39
N GLY A 669 14.51 -5.27 -10.88
CA GLY A 669 14.18 -6.53 -10.22
C GLY A 669 13.75 -6.37 -8.77
N LYS A 670 13.35 -7.49 -8.15
CA LYS A 670 12.99 -7.55 -6.73
C LYS A 670 14.23 -7.61 -5.84
N LEU A 671 14.26 -6.76 -4.82
CA LEU A 671 15.33 -6.69 -3.82
C LEU A 671 14.83 -7.12 -2.44
N ASN A 672 15.52 -8.09 -1.83
CA ASN A 672 15.43 -8.36 -0.40
C ASN A 672 16.75 -7.93 0.26
N ILE A 673 16.71 -6.97 1.19
CA ILE A 673 17.92 -6.45 1.84
C ILE A 673 17.77 -6.57 3.35
N SER A 674 18.71 -7.27 4.00
CA SER A 674 18.73 -7.41 5.46
C SER A 674 20.09 -7.12 6.08
N ASN A 675 20.15 -6.39 7.20
CA ASN A 675 21.42 -6.14 7.88
C ASN A 675 22.46 -5.46 6.96
N VAL A 676 22.09 -4.35 6.29
CA VAL A 676 22.97 -3.61 5.36
C VAL A 676 22.99 -2.12 5.70
N LEU A 677 24.19 -1.51 5.64
CA LEU A 677 24.41 -0.07 5.82
C LEU A 677 24.76 0.61 4.49
N PHE A 678 23.89 1.48 4.00
CA PHE A 678 24.13 2.39 2.89
C PHE A 678 24.68 3.72 3.41
N LYS A 679 25.95 4.02 3.13
CA LYS A 679 26.65 5.19 3.69
C LYS A 679 27.22 6.12 2.61
N ASN A 680 27.00 7.43 2.74
CA ASN A 680 27.62 8.45 1.89
C ASN A 680 27.41 8.28 0.36
N ASN A 681 26.37 7.54 -0.09
CA ASN A 681 26.12 7.31 -1.51
C ASN A 681 25.42 8.52 -2.15
N LYS A 682 25.70 8.79 -3.43
CA LYS A 682 25.37 10.07 -4.09
C LYS A 682 24.70 9.91 -5.46
N ALA A 683 23.81 10.82 -5.83
CA ALA A 683 23.36 10.96 -7.21
C ALA A 683 23.29 12.42 -7.66
N TYR A 684 23.65 12.63 -8.94
CA TYR A 684 23.71 13.94 -9.59
C TYR A 684 22.80 14.06 -10.83
N GLY A 685 22.24 12.95 -11.31
CA GLY A 685 21.27 12.95 -12.41
C GLY A 685 19.85 13.31 -11.97
N ASN A 686 19.01 13.71 -12.93
CA ASN A 686 17.60 13.99 -12.70
C ASN A 686 16.81 12.69 -12.39
N TYR A 687 15.84 12.79 -11.48
CA TYR A 687 15.00 11.65 -11.04
C TYR A 687 15.81 10.48 -10.45
N SER A 688 16.93 10.76 -9.78
CA SER A 688 17.85 9.76 -9.23
C SER A 688 17.91 9.79 -7.69
N ALA A 689 18.21 8.65 -7.06
CA ALA A 689 18.26 8.48 -5.61
C ALA A 689 19.69 8.51 -5.03
N GLY A 690 19.88 8.95 -3.79
CA GLY A 690 21.21 8.92 -3.18
C GLY A 690 21.77 7.50 -2.99
N ALA A 691 20.97 6.55 -2.47
CA ALA A 691 21.36 5.15 -2.30
C ALA A 691 20.68 4.21 -3.30
N ILE A 692 19.35 4.07 -3.28
CA ILE A 692 18.61 3.08 -4.09
C ILE A 692 17.51 3.73 -4.93
N TYR A 693 17.54 3.50 -6.24
CA TYR A 693 16.44 3.76 -7.16
C TYR A 693 15.79 2.42 -7.50
N SER A 694 14.48 2.26 -7.25
CA SER A 694 13.78 1.01 -7.50
C SER A 694 12.45 1.24 -8.21
N VAL A 695 12.22 0.46 -9.29
CA VAL A 695 10.89 0.22 -9.87
C VAL A 695 10.38 -1.19 -9.59
N GLY A 696 11.27 -2.11 -9.17
CA GLY A 696 10.88 -3.42 -8.66
C GLY A 696 10.58 -3.40 -7.16
N LEU A 697 9.87 -4.43 -6.68
CA LEU A 697 9.47 -4.62 -5.27
C LEU A 697 10.69 -4.63 -4.33
N LEU A 698 10.65 -3.80 -3.29
CA LEU A 698 11.74 -3.60 -2.34
C LEU A 698 11.35 -4.04 -0.92
N ASN A 699 12.10 -4.98 -0.34
CA ASN A 699 11.96 -5.39 1.07
C ASN A 699 13.23 -5.02 1.84
N LEU A 700 13.08 -4.26 2.93
CA LEU A 700 14.15 -3.79 3.81
C LEU A 700 13.91 -4.28 5.24
N THR A 701 14.90 -4.95 5.85
CA THR A 701 14.82 -5.44 7.24
C THR A 701 16.13 -5.20 8.00
N ASN A 702 16.10 -4.47 9.12
CA ASN A 702 17.32 -4.10 9.87
C ASN A 702 18.37 -3.41 8.97
N THR A 703 17.94 -2.39 8.22
CA THR A 703 18.79 -1.66 7.26
C THR A 703 19.03 -0.22 7.68
N TYR A 704 20.20 0.31 7.33
CA TYR A 704 20.67 1.62 7.76
C TYR A 704 21.01 2.46 6.52
N PHE A 705 20.55 3.70 6.48
CA PHE A 705 20.82 4.68 5.44
C PHE A 705 21.39 5.94 6.10
N THR A 706 22.68 6.18 5.94
CA THR A 706 23.41 7.26 6.61
C THR A 706 24.05 8.20 5.61
N ASN A 707 23.70 9.49 5.67
CA ASN A 707 24.31 10.57 4.90
C ASN A 707 24.30 10.36 3.37
N ASN A 708 23.31 9.63 2.84
CA ASN A 708 23.13 9.50 1.39
C ASN A 708 22.54 10.81 0.82
N PHE A 709 22.85 11.13 -0.44
CA PHE A 709 22.66 12.47 -0.99
C PHE A 709 22.18 12.47 -2.45
N ALA A 710 21.20 13.32 -2.80
CA ALA A 710 20.85 13.57 -4.19
C ALA A 710 20.85 15.08 -4.52
N LYS A 711 21.40 15.45 -5.68
CA LYS A 711 21.40 16.83 -6.21
C LYS A 711 21.08 16.84 -7.69
N SER A 712 20.01 17.52 -8.08
CA SER A 712 19.60 17.75 -9.48
C SER A 712 18.67 18.96 -9.55
N VAL A 713 18.01 19.25 -10.68
CA VAL A 713 17.06 20.39 -10.71
C VAL A 713 15.85 20.12 -9.80
N ASN A 714 15.29 18.91 -9.90
CA ASN A 714 14.20 18.41 -9.07
C ASN A 714 14.70 17.21 -8.27
N ALA A 715 15.38 17.47 -7.15
CA ALA A 715 16.05 16.44 -6.35
C ALA A 715 15.10 15.79 -5.35
N GLU A 716 14.86 14.48 -5.48
CA GLU A 716 13.96 13.77 -4.56
C GLU A 716 14.38 12.32 -4.34
N GLY A 717 14.43 11.90 -3.06
CA GLY A 717 14.87 10.56 -2.63
C GLY A 717 16.33 10.49 -2.18
N GLY A 718 16.69 11.22 -1.12
CA GLY A 718 18.08 11.34 -0.65
C GLY A 718 18.71 10.01 -0.20
N ALA A 719 17.90 9.03 0.21
CA ALA A 719 18.30 7.63 0.30
C ALA A 719 17.58 6.77 -0.76
N LEU A 720 16.25 6.81 -0.81
CA LEU A 720 15.42 5.96 -1.67
C LEU A 720 14.58 6.80 -2.64
N ARG A 721 14.54 6.40 -3.92
CA ARG A 721 13.50 6.81 -4.88
C ARG A 721 12.75 5.58 -5.36
N LEU A 722 11.44 5.59 -5.15
CA LEU A 722 10.53 4.46 -5.31
C LEU A 722 9.43 4.88 -6.30
N ILE A 723 9.28 4.15 -7.41
CA ILE A 723 8.34 4.47 -8.49
C ILE A 723 7.59 3.19 -8.86
N ASN A 724 6.25 3.23 -8.96
CA ASN A 724 5.42 2.11 -9.42
C ASN A 724 5.63 0.79 -8.64
N ASN A 725 6.00 0.85 -7.35
CA ASN A 725 6.36 -0.34 -6.57
C ASN A 725 5.71 -0.39 -5.18
N THR A 726 5.52 -1.60 -4.66
CA THR A 726 5.28 -1.82 -3.23
C THR A 726 6.62 -1.94 -2.51
N THR A 727 6.83 -1.15 -1.46
CA THR A 727 8.05 -1.15 -0.64
C THR A 727 7.73 -1.44 0.83
N ASN A 728 8.34 -2.49 1.39
CA ASN A 728 8.19 -2.89 2.79
C ASN A 728 9.46 -2.54 3.57
N ILE A 729 9.33 -1.80 4.67
CA ILE A 729 10.41 -1.34 5.53
C ILE A 729 10.14 -1.78 6.97
N ASN A 730 10.96 -2.70 7.48
CA ASN A 730 10.87 -3.18 8.85
C ASN A 730 12.16 -2.89 9.63
N SER A 731 12.06 -2.18 10.75
CA SER A 731 13.17 -1.95 11.67
C SER A 731 14.38 -1.26 11.00
N ALA A 732 14.15 -0.19 10.24
CA ALA A 732 15.18 0.51 9.48
C ALA A 732 15.54 1.90 10.07
N THR A 733 16.75 2.39 9.82
CA THR A 733 17.21 3.72 10.26
C THR A 733 17.65 4.58 9.08
N PHE A 734 17.06 5.76 8.93
CA PHE A 734 17.41 6.79 7.96
C PHE A 734 17.97 8.00 8.73
N SER A 735 19.29 8.20 8.71
CA SER A 735 19.98 9.25 9.45
C SER A 735 20.73 10.21 8.52
N GLY A 736 20.43 11.50 8.58
CA GLY A 736 21.20 12.55 7.90
C GLY A 736 21.18 12.51 6.37
N ASN A 737 20.25 11.76 5.76
CA ASN A 737 20.12 11.72 4.30
C ASN A 737 19.54 13.05 3.79
N ASN A 738 19.98 13.51 2.61
CA ASN A 738 19.78 14.89 2.20
C ASN A 738 19.48 15.03 0.69
N VAL A 739 18.56 15.92 0.33
CA VAL A 739 18.33 16.35 -1.06
C VAL A 739 18.56 17.84 -1.23
N ASN A 740 19.22 18.22 -2.34
CA ASN A 740 19.49 19.61 -2.70
C ASN A 740 19.07 19.84 -4.16
N GLY A 741 17.87 20.42 -4.35
CA GLY A 741 17.30 20.75 -5.65
C GLY A 741 17.36 22.24 -5.94
N ALA A 742 17.31 22.62 -7.22
CA ALA A 742 17.12 24.01 -7.60
C ALA A 742 15.64 24.44 -7.47
N ASN A 743 14.71 23.53 -7.78
CA ASN A 743 13.29 23.80 -7.91
C ASN A 743 12.45 22.84 -7.03
N ASN A 744 11.62 21.97 -7.63
CA ASN A 744 10.72 21.06 -6.93
C ASN A 744 11.51 19.92 -6.25
N THR A 745 11.53 19.92 -4.92
CA THR A 745 12.43 19.11 -4.11
C THR A 745 11.66 18.37 -3.01
N GLY A 746 12.13 17.20 -2.56
CA GLY A 746 11.53 16.54 -1.40
C GLY A 746 12.08 15.17 -1.05
N GLY A 747 11.62 14.58 0.06
CA GLY A 747 12.01 13.24 0.45
C GLY A 747 13.50 13.12 0.78
N GLY A 748 13.96 13.84 1.80
CA GLY A 748 15.36 13.82 2.26
C GLY A 748 15.88 12.40 2.56
N ALA A 749 15.00 11.50 3.01
CA ALA A 749 15.25 10.06 3.02
C ALA A 749 14.54 9.35 1.84
N ILE A 750 13.23 9.48 1.70
CA ILE A 750 12.43 8.67 0.76
C ILE A 750 11.57 9.57 -0.13
N TYR A 751 11.63 9.32 -1.44
CA TYR A 751 10.61 9.73 -2.39
C TYR A 751 9.82 8.51 -2.88
N LEU A 752 8.50 8.61 -2.88
CA LEU A 752 7.54 7.62 -3.38
C LEU A 752 6.64 8.26 -4.44
N GLN A 753 6.40 7.52 -5.52
CA GLN A 753 5.44 7.87 -6.56
C GLN A 753 4.71 6.62 -7.05
N ASP A 754 3.38 6.72 -7.19
CA ASP A 754 2.52 5.76 -7.88
C ASP A 754 2.62 4.30 -7.33
N GLY A 755 2.80 4.12 -6.01
CA GLY A 755 2.93 2.81 -5.36
C GLY A 755 2.96 2.85 -3.83
N ASP A 756 2.93 1.68 -3.16
CA ASP A 756 2.69 1.58 -1.71
C ASP A 756 3.98 1.61 -0.85
N LEU A 757 3.89 2.19 0.35
CA LEU A 757 4.99 2.25 1.30
C LEU A 757 4.56 1.83 2.72
N VAL A 758 4.96 0.63 3.13
CA VAL A 758 4.68 0.06 4.45
C VAL A 758 5.92 0.17 5.34
N ILE A 759 5.79 0.85 6.48
CA ILE A 759 6.85 1.16 7.44
C ILE A 759 6.46 0.67 8.84
N ASN A 760 7.29 -0.19 9.43
CA ASN A 760 7.18 -0.65 10.81
C ASN A 760 8.52 -0.47 11.56
N ASN A 761 8.45 0.04 12.79
CA ASN A 761 9.59 0.12 13.72
C ASN A 761 10.80 0.93 13.19
N ALA A 762 10.58 1.96 12.37
CA ALA A 762 11.66 2.70 11.71
C ALA A 762 12.01 4.02 12.41
N SER A 763 13.25 4.49 12.21
CA SER A 763 13.73 5.80 12.68
C SER A 763 14.16 6.67 11.49
N PHE A 764 13.66 7.90 11.44
CA PHE A 764 14.03 8.95 10.49
C PHE A 764 14.60 10.12 11.29
N THR A 765 15.91 10.23 11.36
CA THR A 765 16.60 11.25 12.17
C THR A 765 17.39 12.24 11.31
N SER A 766 17.13 13.53 11.48
CA SER A 766 17.89 14.64 10.88
C SER A 766 18.01 14.58 9.35
N ASN A 767 17.06 13.95 8.64
CA ASN A 767 17.04 13.96 7.18
C ASN A 767 16.58 15.33 6.67
N LYS A 768 17.06 15.76 5.50
CA LYS A 768 16.94 17.14 5.04
C LYS A 768 16.53 17.27 3.58
N ALA A 769 15.73 18.30 3.28
CA ALA A 769 15.45 18.73 1.92
C ALA A 769 15.71 20.24 1.74
N MET A 770 16.33 20.63 0.62
CA MET A 770 16.73 22.01 0.32
C MET A 770 16.46 22.38 -1.14
N GLY A 771 15.76 23.50 -1.40
CA GLY A 771 15.48 23.98 -2.76
C GLY A 771 14.50 25.15 -2.79
N GLN A 772 13.94 25.50 -3.95
CA GLN A 772 12.96 26.60 -4.04
C GLN A 772 11.58 26.19 -3.51
N TYR A 773 11.08 25.03 -3.93
CA TYR A 773 9.77 24.51 -3.57
C TYR A 773 9.95 23.12 -2.97
N VAL A 774 9.75 23.00 -1.65
CA VAL A 774 10.20 21.81 -0.92
C VAL A 774 9.05 21.18 -0.15
N LEU A 775 8.80 19.89 -0.39
CA LEU A 775 7.78 19.10 0.28
C LEU A 775 8.38 17.84 0.92
N GLY A 776 8.06 17.54 2.17
CA GLY A 776 8.49 16.30 2.83
C GLY A 776 9.98 16.24 3.21
N GLY A 777 10.34 16.68 4.42
CA GLY A 777 11.75 16.75 4.85
C GLY A 777 12.45 15.38 4.99
N ALA A 778 11.72 14.34 5.39
CA ALA A 778 12.19 12.95 5.35
C ALA A 778 11.50 12.13 4.26
N ILE A 779 10.17 12.17 4.18
CA ILE A 779 9.36 11.42 3.20
C ILE A 779 8.53 12.40 2.36
N LYS A 780 8.60 12.26 1.04
CA LYS A 780 7.64 12.83 0.09
C LYS A 780 6.99 11.69 -0.67
N ALA A 781 5.66 11.66 -0.71
CA ALA A 781 4.89 10.64 -1.41
C ALA A 781 3.80 11.28 -2.28
N ALA A 782 3.64 10.76 -3.50
CA ALA A 782 2.57 11.13 -4.42
C ALA A 782 1.84 9.88 -4.93
N TYR A 783 0.51 9.90 -4.84
CA TYR A 783 -0.39 8.92 -5.45
C TYR A 783 -0.12 7.45 -5.05
N GLY A 784 0.14 7.19 -3.77
CA GLY A 784 0.43 5.85 -3.28
C GLY A 784 0.35 5.73 -1.75
N ASP A 785 -0.30 4.66 -1.27
CA ASP A 785 -0.72 4.51 0.12
C ASP A 785 0.47 4.31 1.08
N ILE A 786 0.41 4.99 2.23
CA ILE A 786 1.48 5.01 3.24
C ILE A 786 0.96 4.45 4.57
N VAL A 787 1.60 3.39 5.06
CA VAL A 787 1.28 2.76 6.34
C VAL A 787 2.49 2.90 7.26
N ILE A 788 2.36 3.64 8.36
CA ILE A 788 3.45 3.92 9.30
C ILE A 788 3.07 3.44 10.70
N THR A 789 3.89 2.58 11.27
CA THR A 789 3.66 1.98 12.59
C THR A 789 4.92 1.96 13.44
N LYS A 790 4.77 2.19 14.75
CA LYS A 790 5.84 2.01 15.76
C LYS A 790 7.13 2.81 15.48
N SER A 791 7.00 3.93 14.77
CA SER A 791 8.13 4.60 14.12
C SER A 791 8.45 5.96 14.75
N SER A 792 9.58 6.56 14.38
CA SER A 792 10.02 7.86 14.88
C SER A 792 10.56 8.75 13.77
N PHE A 793 10.16 10.02 13.79
CA PHE A 793 10.63 11.08 12.91
C PHE A 793 11.17 12.19 13.81
N HIS A 794 12.50 12.35 13.84
CA HIS A 794 13.19 13.24 14.77
C HIS A 794 14.04 14.27 14.02
N LYS A 795 13.86 15.57 14.30
CA LYS A 795 14.69 16.68 13.77
C LYS A 795 14.80 16.76 12.23
N ASN A 796 13.92 16.10 11.47
CA ASN A 796 13.93 16.19 10.00
C ASN A 796 13.55 17.62 9.59
N THR A 797 14.17 18.13 8.52
CA THR A 797 14.20 19.58 8.25
C THR A 797 14.06 19.92 6.77
N ILE A 798 13.16 20.86 6.46
CA ILE A 798 13.08 21.56 5.18
C ILE A 798 13.76 22.93 5.29
N ASN A 799 14.64 23.26 4.33
CA ASN A 799 15.13 24.62 4.08
C ASN A 799 14.72 25.07 2.66
N ALA A 800 13.57 25.73 2.52
CA ALA A 800 13.13 26.27 1.24
C ALA A 800 13.53 27.75 1.04
N THR A 801 13.94 28.12 -0.18
CA THR A 801 14.12 29.53 -0.60
C THR A 801 12.85 30.15 -1.17
N GLY A 802 11.79 29.36 -1.40
CA GLY A 802 10.41 29.79 -1.63
C GLY A 802 9.50 29.26 -0.52
N TYR A 803 8.64 28.28 -0.85
CA TYR A 803 7.76 27.61 0.12
C TYR A 803 8.30 26.25 0.58
N GLY A 804 8.14 25.94 1.87
CA GLY A 804 8.62 24.70 2.48
C GLY A 804 7.59 24.07 3.43
N ILE A 805 7.05 22.89 3.08
CA ILE A 805 5.88 22.31 3.75
C ILE A 805 6.08 20.81 4.06
N GLY A 806 5.74 20.36 5.28
CA GLY A 806 5.84 18.95 5.68
C GLY A 806 7.24 18.56 6.15
N GLY A 807 7.73 19.15 7.24
CA GLY A 807 9.12 19.03 7.71
C GLY A 807 9.60 17.59 8.03
N ALA A 808 8.69 16.64 8.25
CA ALA A 808 9.00 15.20 8.23
C ALA A 808 8.36 14.49 7.02
N ILE A 809 7.05 14.62 6.83
CA ILE A 809 6.27 13.80 5.89
C ILE A 809 5.38 14.71 5.03
N ASN A 810 5.33 14.43 3.73
CA ASN A 810 4.29 14.91 2.82
C ASN A 810 3.61 13.71 2.12
N SER A 811 2.28 13.68 2.15
CA SER A 811 1.42 12.76 1.41
C SER A 811 0.47 13.54 0.48
N LEU A 812 0.46 13.20 -0.81
CA LEU A 812 -0.36 13.82 -1.85
C LEU A 812 -1.21 12.76 -2.55
N GLY A 813 -2.54 12.89 -2.51
CA GLY A 813 -3.47 12.04 -3.27
C GLY A 813 -3.45 10.56 -2.88
N ALA A 814 -3.29 10.26 -1.59
CA ALA A 814 -3.02 8.90 -1.08
C ALA A 814 -3.75 8.60 0.23
N GLY A 815 -3.92 7.32 0.56
CA GLY A 815 -4.23 6.86 1.91
C GLY A 815 -3.04 7.02 2.85
N LEU A 816 -3.29 7.45 4.08
CA LEU A 816 -2.29 7.58 5.13
C LEU A 816 -2.77 6.90 6.43
N TYR A 817 -1.97 5.99 6.95
CA TYR A 817 -2.18 5.38 8.26
C TYR A 817 -0.95 5.64 9.14
N ILE A 818 -1.15 6.22 10.33
CA ILE A 818 -0.08 6.43 11.32
C ILE A 818 -0.54 5.92 12.67
N ASN A 819 0.18 4.95 13.25
CA ASN A 819 -0.10 4.42 14.58
C ASN A 819 1.16 4.27 15.43
N ASP A 820 1.06 4.54 16.74
CA ASP A 820 2.14 4.36 17.73
C ASP A 820 3.46 5.03 17.27
N THR A 821 3.36 6.25 16.73
CA THR A 821 4.48 6.89 16.00
C THR A 821 4.79 8.28 16.58
N LYS A 822 6.08 8.64 16.61
CA LYS A 822 6.58 9.86 17.27
C LYS A 822 7.14 10.84 16.24
N LEU A 823 6.46 11.96 16.01
CA LEU A 823 6.92 13.05 15.15
C LEU A 823 7.43 14.19 16.04
N THR A 824 8.75 14.29 16.18
CA THR A 824 9.42 15.14 17.19
C THR A 824 10.44 16.11 16.59
N GLU A 825 10.39 17.39 17.02
CA GLU A 825 11.36 18.44 16.63
C GLU A 825 11.55 18.69 15.12
N ASN A 826 10.63 18.21 14.27
CA ASN A 826 10.75 18.36 12.82
C ASN A 826 10.42 19.81 12.41
N LYS A 827 11.08 20.29 11.34
CA LYS A 827 11.20 21.72 11.03
C LYS A 827 10.88 22.03 9.57
N ALA A 828 10.02 23.02 9.36
CA ALA A 828 9.70 23.58 8.06
C ALA A 828 10.16 25.05 7.99
N TYR A 829 11.20 25.33 7.21
CA TYR A 829 11.64 26.69 6.91
C TYR A 829 11.34 27.05 5.46
N GLY A 830 10.79 28.24 5.24
CA GLY A 830 10.59 28.84 3.92
C GLY A 830 10.95 30.34 3.94
N SER A 831 11.16 30.94 2.77
CA SER A 831 11.35 32.39 2.70
C SER A 831 10.00 33.10 2.67
N THR A 832 9.03 32.60 1.89
CA THR A 832 7.69 33.19 1.75
C THR A 832 6.67 32.50 2.64
N ILE A 833 6.51 31.18 2.47
CA ILE A 833 5.53 30.35 3.19
C ILE A 833 6.23 29.15 3.81
N ALA A 834 5.86 28.80 5.04
CA ALA A 834 6.17 27.49 5.62
C ALA A 834 4.91 26.90 6.25
N GLY A 835 4.84 25.57 6.24
CA GLY A 835 3.71 24.85 6.83
C GLY A 835 4.10 23.46 7.30
N ALA A 836 3.25 22.87 8.12
CA ALA A 836 3.39 21.51 8.63
C ALA A 836 4.81 21.14 9.08
N GLY A 837 5.28 21.62 10.23
CA GLY A 837 6.61 21.25 10.76
C GLY A 837 6.85 19.74 10.84
N ALA A 838 5.79 18.93 10.99
CA ALA A 838 5.80 17.47 10.87
C ALA A 838 5.18 16.96 9.56
N LEU A 839 3.87 17.14 9.34
CA LEU A 839 3.07 16.30 8.43
C LEU A 839 2.11 17.11 7.54
N TYR A 840 2.29 17.04 6.22
CA TYR A 840 1.40 17.65 5.23
C TYR A 840 0.58 16.61 4.47
N ILE A 841 -0.73 16.80 4.42
CA ILE A 841 -1.74 15.89 3.87
C ILE A 841 -2.58 16.63 2.83
N GLN A 842 -2.55 16.20 1.57
CA GLN A 842 -3.35 16.81 0.49
C GLN A 842 -4.16 15.76 -0.29
N TYR A 843 -5.44 16.04 -0.58
CA TYR A 843 -6.33 15.17 -1.37
C TYR A 843 -6.41 13.72 -0.87
N ALA A 844 -6.37 13.53 0.45
CA ALA A 844 -6.01 12.27 1.10
C ALA A 844 -6.98 11.87 2.21
N VAL A 845 -7.02 10.57 2.53
CA VAL A 845 -7.73 10.02 3.70
C VAL A 845 -6.70 9.56 4.72
N ALA A 846 -6.75 10.08 5.94
CA ALA A 846 -5.78 9.82 6.99
C ALA A 846 -6.43 9.30 8.28
N ASP A 847 -5.94 8.17 8.80
CA ASP A 847 -6.21 7.64 10.15
C ASP A 847 -4.91 7.73 10.94
N ILE A 848 -4.90 8.60 11.95
CA ILE A 848 -3.75 8.88 12.81
C ILE A 848 -4.18 8.57 14.24
N GLN A 849 -3.42 7.73 14.93
CA GLN A 849 -3.80 7.30 16.27
C GLN A 849 -2.63 6.94 17.19
N ASN A 850 -2.87 7.09 18.50
CA ASN A 850 -1.94 6.79 19.59
C ASN A 850 -0.53 7.41 19.41
N SER A 851 -0.42 8.50 18.66
CA SER A 851 0.84 9.07 18.18
C SER A 851 1.20 10.38 18.89
N VAL A 852 2.50 10.72 18.90
CA VAL A 852 3.03 11.88 19.63
C VAL A 852 3.66 12.87 18.66
N ILE A 853 3.02 14.02 18.50
CA ILE A 853 3.44 15.12 17.63
C ILE A 853 3.98 16.23 18.55
N ASN A 854 5.29 16.25 18.79
CA ASN A 854 5.91 17.07 19.84
C ASN A 854 7.02 18.03 19.34
N SER A 855 6.96 19.30 19.74
CA SER A 855 7.98 20.33 19.48
C SER A 855 8.30 20.59 17.99
N ASN A 856 7.39 20.28 17.07
CA ASN A 856 7.59 20.55 15.64
C ASN A 856 7.38 22.04 15.34
N TYR A 857 8.06 22.57 14.32
CA TYR A 857 8.17 24.01 14.11
C TYR A 857 8.09 24.43 12.63
N ALA A 858 7.23 25.41 12.32
CA ALA A 858 7.20 26.08 11.01
C ALA A 858 7.56 27.57 11.11
N ARG A 859 8.40 28.07 10.19
CA ARG A 859 8.84 29.48 10.12
C ARG A 859 9.08 29.98 8.69
N ALA A 860 8.43 31.08 8.33
CA ALA A 860 8.66 31.87 7.12
C ALA A 860 8.11 33.31 7.29
N GLN A 861 7.92 34.06 6.19
CA GLN A 861 7.21 35.35 6.25
C GLN A 861 5.71 35.17 6.62
N SER A 862 5.07 34.12 6.12
CA SER A 862 3.71 33.64 6.48
C SER A 862 3.75 32.15 6.84
N VAL A 863 2.91 31.68 7.78
CA VAL A 863 2.90 30.27 8.22
C VAL A 863 1.50 29.66 8.27
N ILE A 864 1.37 28.42 7.78
CA ILE A 864 0.15 27.62 7.74
C ILE A 864 0.38 26.26 8.43
N GLY A 865 -0.03 26.14 9.69
CA GLY A 865 0.16 24.92 10.49
C GLY A 865 1.58 24.79 11.05
N GLY A 866 1.73 24.83 12.37
CA GLY A 866 3.04 24.65 13.02
C GLY A 866 3.56 23.21 12.99
N ALA A 867 2.67 22.23 13.10
CA ALA A 867 3.02 20.80 13.00
C ALA A 867 2.35 20.09 11.81
N ILE A 868 1.09 20.39 11.51
CA ILE A 868 0.28 19.69 10.51
C ILE A 868 -0.42 20.69 9.59
N GLU A 869 -0.54 20.33 8.32
CA GLU A 869 -1.35 21.02 7.32
C GLU A 869 -2.19 19.97 6.58
N GLY A 870 -3.50 20.22 6.44
CA GLY A 870 -4.42 19.35 5.74
C GLY A 870 -5.26 20.12 4.72
N TYR A 871 -5.19 19.78 3.44
CA TYR A 871 -5.95 20.46 2.38
C TYR A 871 -6.77 19.47 1.54
N GLU A 872 -8.08 19.72 1.45
CA GLU A 872 -9.07 18.85 0.77
C GLU A 872 -8.94 17.38 1.21
N ALA A 873 -8.83 17.17 2.53
CA ALA A 873 -8.48 15.90 3.16
C ALA A 873 -9.54 15.43 4.17
N TYR A 874 -9.56 14.13 4.44
CA TYR A 874 -10.41 13.50 5.46
C TYR A 874 -9.51 12.93 6.54
N ILE A 875 -9.45 13.55 7.72
CA ILE A 875 -8.45 13.24 8.74
C ILE A 875 -9.13 12.86 10.07
N ASP A 876 -8.99 11.61 10.48
CA ASP A 876 -9.40 11.12 11.79
C ASP A 876 -8.16 11.00 12.71
N PHE A 877 -8.17 11.73 13.83
CA PHE A 877 -7.19 11.67 14.91
C PHE A 877 -7.79 11.00 16.15
N LYS A 878 -7.02 10.14 16.83
CA LYS A 878 -7.52 9.29 17.92
C LYS A 878 -6.46 8.97 18.97
N LYS A 879 -6.61 9.52 20.17
CA LYS A 879 -5.67 9.43 21.30
C LYS A 879 -4.28 10.04 21.06
N ASP A 880 -4.15 10.93 20.08
CA ASP A 880 -2.88 11.59 19.77
C ASP A 880 -2.55 12.73 20.73
N THR A 881 -1.26 12.98 20.95
CA THR A 881 -0.76 14.07 21.79
C THR A 881 0.04 15.07 20.96
N PHE A 882 -0.47 16.30 20.88
CA PHE A 882 0.13 17.45 20.22
C PHE A 882 0.71 18.39 21.27
N LYS A 883 2.04 18.36 21.47
CA LYS A 883 2.70 19.09 22.57
C LYS A 883 3.81 20.02 22.08
N ASP A 884 3.94 21.20 22.68
CA ASP A 884 5.01 22.19 22.45
C ASP A 884 5.22 22.62 20.97
N ASN A 885 4.28 22.38 20.05
CA ASN A 885 4.44 22.69 18.62
C ASN A 885 4.26 24.18 18.36
N LYS A 886 4.98 24.71 17.37
CA LYS A 886 5.13 26.16 17.18
C LYS A 886 5.02 26.60 15.72
N ALA A 887 4.46 27.78 15.51
CA ALA A 887 4.44 28.46 14.22
C ALA A 887 4.85 29.93 14.40
N TYR A 888 5.78 30.43 13.57
CA TYR A 888 6.28 31.80 13.63
C TYR A 888 6.34 32.46 12.24
N ALA A 889 5.46 33.44 11.99
CA ALA A 889 5.43 34.23 10.75
C ALA A 889 6.11 35.60 10.95
N SER A 890 7.25 35.82 10.30
CA SER A 890 8.11 36.98 10.55
C SER A 890 7.66 38.31 9.92
N LYS A 891 6.59 38.32 9.09
CA LYS A 891 6.04 39.56 8.50
C LYS A 891 4.52 39.61 8.45
N THR A 892 3.87 38.54 8.01
CA THR A 892 2.42 38.54 7.76
C THR A 892 1.70 37.67 8.77
N ASN A 893 1.14 36.53 8.35
CA ASN A 893 0.09 35.86 9.07
C ASN A 893 0.53 34.44 9.47
N ALA A 894 0.15 34.00 10.67
CA ALA A 894 0.32 32.64 11.13
C ALA A 894 -1.04 32.03 11.51
N PHE A 895 -1.27 30.78 11.15
CA PHE A 895 -2.53 30.07 11.41
C PHE A 895 -2.26 28.67 11.97
N GLY A 896 -2.84 28.34 13.13
CA GLY A 896 -2.76 27.00 13.74
C GLY A 896 -1.36 26.59 14.24
N ALA A 897 -1.07 26.70 15.55
CA ALA A 897 0.24 26.24 16.07
C ALA A 897 0.46 24.73 15.95
N VAL A 898 -0.62 23.95 15.96
CA VAL A 898 -0.61 22.51 15.68
C VAL A 898 -1.04 22.29 14.24
N LEU A 899 -2.27 22.66 13.89
CA LEU A 899 -2.89 22.27 12.62
C LEU A 899 -3.57 23.46 11.93
N TYR A 900 -3.29 23.60 10.63
CA TYR A 900 -4.12 24.32 9.68
C TYR A 900 -4.87 23.29 8.82
N HIS A 901 -6.19 23.41 8.71
CA HIS A 901 -6.97 22.54 7.82
C HIS A 901 -8.05 23.30 7.05
N GLU A 902 -8.07 23.08 5.73
CA GLU A 902 -9.03 23.66 4.80
C GLU A 902 -9.66 22.57 3.92
N LYS A 903 -11.01 22.53 3.93
CA LYS A 903 -11.90 21.63 3.17
C LYS A 903 -11.74 20.13 3.48
N GLY A 904 -12.88 19.45 3.46
CA GLY A 904 -13.00 18.04 3.86
C GLY A 904 -13.56 17.92 5.28
N ASN A 905 -13.20 16.84 5.97
CA ASN A 905 -13.69 16.55 7.32
C ASN A 905 -12.52 16.24 8.28
N LEU A 906 -12.69 16.62 9.54
CA LEU A 906 -11.69 16.47 10.59
C LEU A 906 -12.31 15.92 11.89
N THR A 907 -11.75 14.84 12.43
CA THR A 907 -12.20 14.27 13.71
C THR A 907 -11.05 14.25 14.71
N PHE A 908 -11.32 14.63 15.96
CA PHE A 908 -10.42 14.41 17.10
C PHE A 908 -11.16 13.67 18.22
N ASN A 909 -10.62 12.52 18.66
CA ASN A 909 -11.25 11.66 19.66
C ASN A 909 -10.23 11.17 20.70
N GLY A 910 -10.25 11.73 21.91
CA GLY A 910 -9.24 11.40 22.94
C GLY A 910 -7.94 12.21 22.83
N CYS A 911 -7.90 13.28 22.02
CA CYS A 911 -6.66 13.98 21.67
C CYS A 911 -6.27 15.05 22.69
N LYS A 912 -4.97 15.24 22.93
CA LYS A 912 -4.43 16.22 23.89
C LYS A 912 -3.58 17.28 23.18
N PHE A 913 -3.87 18.56 23.38
CA PHE A 913 -3.20 19.72 22.80
C PHE A 913 -2.60 20.58 23.93
N ILE A 914 -1.29 20.45 24.14
CA ILE A 914 -0.60 20.98 25.33
C ILE A 914 0.50 21.97 24.94
N ASN A 915 0.43 23.20 25.45
CA ASN A 915 1.52 24.19 25.35
C ASN A 915 1.98 24.51 23.90
N ASN A 916 1.07 24.44 22.92
CA ASN A 916 1.37 24.82 21.55
C ASN A 916 1.29 26.36 21.40
N SER A 917 2.15 26.97 20.58
CA SER A 917 2.31 28.43 20.54
C SER A 917 2.36 29.01 19.12
N LEU A 918 1.44 29.91 18.82
CA LEU A 918 1.35 30.65 17.54
C LEU A 918 1.88 32.08 17.70
N SER A 919 2.67 32.55 16.74
CA SER A 919 3.18 33.93 16.77
C SER A 919 3.36 34.54 15.37
N SER A 920 3.05 35.83 15.23
CA SER A 920 3.33 36.60 14.00
C SER A 920 3.53 38.09 14.25
N ALA A 921 4.07 38.78 13.24
CA ALA A 921 4.13 40.24 13.21
C ALA A 921 2.78 40.92 12.91
N ASN A 922 1.77 40.22 12.39
CA ASN A 922 0.45 40.79 12.07
C ASN A 922 -0.71 39.93 12.61
N ILE A 923 -1.22 38.96 11.82
CA ILE A 923 -2.39 38.17 12.17
C ILE A 923 -1.96 36.80 12.72
N SER A 924 -2.42 36.44 13.92
CA SER A 924 -2.25 35.08 14.46
C SER A 924 -3.54 34.52 15.01
N ILE A 925 -3.99 33.41 14.42
CA ILE A 925 -5.32 32.85 14.68
C ILE A 925 -5.22 31.33 14.88
N GLY A 926 -5.72 30.83 16.02
CA GLY A 926 -5.73 29.41 16.39
C GLY A 926 -4.46 28.92 17.10
N GLY A 927 -4.38 29.07 18.42
CA GLY A 927 -3.20 28.69 19.22
C GLY A 927 -2.92 27.18 19.32
N ALA A 928 -3.87 26.34 18.93
CA ALA A 928 -3.61 24.98 18.46
C ALA A 928 -4.17 24.77 17.04
N LEU A 929 -5.46 25.06 16.81
CA LEU A 929 -6.16 24.69 15.57
C LEU A 929 -6.67 25.90 14.79
N TYR A 930 -6.43 25.92 13.48
CA TYR A 930 -7.16 26.72 12.51
C TYR A 930 -7.96 25.78 11.60
N ILE A 931 -9.28 25.99 11.54
CA ILE A 931 -10.24 25.07 10.91
C ILE A 931 -11.09 25.82 9.89
N ASN A 932 -11.11 25.33 8.65
CA ASN A 932 -12.05 25.69 7.59
C ASN A 932 -12.62 24.41 6.93
N ALA A 933 -13.17 23.51 7.76
CA ALA A 933 -13.65 22.18 7.39
C ALA A 933 -14.70 21.65 8.38
N ASN A 934 -15.48 20.64 7.99
CA ASN A 934 -16.48 20.00 8.87
C ASN A 934 -15.78 19.23 9.99
N THR A 935 -15.84 19.74 11.22
CA THR A 935 -15.00 19.23 12.33
C THR A 935 -15.80 18.68 13.51
N THR A 936 -15.38 17.54 14.03
CA THR A 936 -15.89 16.96 15.29
C THR A 936 -14.76 16.76 16.30
N ILE A 937 -14.94 17.29 17.51
CA ILE A 937 -13.99 17.19 18.63
C ILE A 937 -14.70 16.56 19.82
N VAL A 938 -14.16 15.45 20.32
CA VAL A 938 -14.76 14.69 21.43
C VAL A 938 -13.69 14.12 22.37
N LYS A 939 -13.99 14.08 23.67
CA LYS A 939 -13.12 13.52 24.73
C LYS A 939 -11.67 14.07 24.69
N SER A 940 -11.52 15.34 24.34
CA SER A 940 -10.20 15.94 24.03
C SER A 940 -9.80 17.02 25.04
N GLU A 941 -8.56 17.48 25.01
CA GLU A 941 -8.01 18.45 25.97
C GLU A 941 -7.18 19.54 25.28
N PHE A 942 -7.44 20.80 25.58
CA PHE A 942 -6.68 21.97 25.15
C PHE A 942 -6.14 22.70 26.38
N ILE A 943 -4.84 22.57 26.63
CA ILE A 943 -4.17 23.03 27.84
C ILE A 943 -3.04 24.00 27.45
N THR A 944 -3.07 25.22 28.00
CA THR A 944 -2.04 26.26 27.86
C THR A 944 -1.59 26.57 26.43
N ASN A 945 -2.48 26.46 25.45
CA ASN A 945 -2.19 26.87 24.07
C ASN A 945 -2.28 28.40 23.96
N ASN A 946 -1.36 29.02 23.21
CA ASN A 946 -1.13 30.47 23.29
C ASN A 946 -0.95 31.11 21.91
N VAL A 947 -1.43 32.34 21.76
CA VAL A 947 -1.34 33.14 20.54
C VAL A 947 -0.73 34.51 20.84
N THR A 948 0.17 34.99 19.98
CA THR A 948 0.80 36.32 20.08
C THR A 948 0.89 37.01 18.71
N GLY A 949 0.68 38.33 18.66
CA GLY A 949 0.70 39.10 17.43
C GLY A 949 -0.07 40.42 17.55
N LYS A 950 -0.27 41.14 16.45
CA LYS A 950 -0.98 42.43 16.43
C LYS A 950 -2.50 42.28 16.42
N ASN A 951 -3.01 41.32 15.64
CA ASN A 951 -4.43 41.03 15.46
C ASN A 951 -4.63 39.53 15.73
N ILE A 952 -5.12 39.14 16.91
CA ILE A 952 -5.12 37.72 17.30
C ILE A 952 -6.43 37.19 17.83
N GLY A 953 -6.66 35.88 17.65
CA GLY A 953 -7.82 35.22 18.26
C GLY A 953 -7.79 33.69 18.31
N GLY A 954 -8.53 33.13 19.27
CA GLY A 954 -8.73 31.70 19.42
C GLY A 954 -7.52 31.02 20.05
N GLY A 955 -7.34 31.19 21.36
CA GLY A 955 -6.15 30.68 22.08
C GLY A 955 -5.98 29.16 22.00
N ALA A 956 -7.07 28.40 21.87
CA ALA A 956 -7.03 27.00 21.45
C ALA A 956 -7.46 26.83 19.99
N ILE A 957 -8.64 27.35 19.60
CA ILE A 957 -9.28 27.03 18.32
C ILE A 957 -9.75 28.28 17.59
N ALA A 958 -9.55 28.30 16.28
CA ALA A 958 -10.24 29.20 15.36
C ALA A 958 -11.04 28.43 14.31
N ASN A 959 -12.34 28.70 14.19
CA ASN A 959 -13.24 28.01 13.27
C ASN A 959 -13.88 28.96 12.23
N MET A 960 -13.85 28.54 10.97
CA MET A 960 -14.43 29.24 9.82
C MET A 960 -15.62 28.49 9.20
N ALA A 961 -15.88 27.24 9.62
CA ALA A 961 -16.84 26.31 9.02
C ALA A 961 -17.73 25.63 10.08
N LYS A 962 -18.22 24.41 9.85
CA LYS A 962 -19.03 23.67 10.82
C LYS A 962 -18.17 22.97 11.86
N MET A 963 -18.39 23.22 13.14
CA MET A 963 -17.67 22.56 14.24
C MET A 963 -18.62 22.06 15.34
N ASN A 964 -18.42 20.81 15.75
CA ASN A 964 -19.06 20.20 16.92
C ASN A 964 -17.98 19.83 17.96
N VAL A 965 -18.06 20.41 19.15
CA VAL A 965 -17.17 20.13 20.28
C VAL A 965 -18.02 19.70 21.47
N THR A 966 -17.79 18.49 21.97
CA THR A 966 -18.46 17.98 23.17
C THR A 966 -17.47 17.22 24.05
N ARG A 967 -17.71 17.19 25.37
CA ARG A 967 -16.83 16.52 26.35
C ARG A 967 -15.35 16.85 26.07
N THR A 968 -15.00 18.11 26.17
CA THR A 968 -13.63 18.60 25.92
C THR A 968 -13.20 19.55 27.03
N ASN A 969 -11.95 19.45 27.47
CA ASN A 969 -11.35 20.33 28.49
C ASN A 969 -10.67 21.51 27.78
N PHE A 970 -11.01 22.76 28.13
CA PHE A 970 -10.28 23.97 27.74
C PHE A 970 -9.71 24.63 29.00
N ILE A 971 -8.39 24.63 29.17
CA ILE A 971 -7.72 25.06 30.40
C ILE A 971 -6.56 26.01 30.06
N ASN A 972 -6.60 27.23 30.62
CA ASN A 972 -5.51 28.23 30.56
C ASN A 972 -4.99 28.56 29.15
N ASN A 973 -5.82 28.41 28.12
CA ASN A 973 -5.48 28.88 26.76
C ASN A 973 -5.63 30.42 26.69
N ASN A 974 -4.87 31.08 25.82
CA ASN A 974 -4.74 32.55 25.83
C ASN A 974 -4.65 33.16 24.42
N ALA A 975 -5.41 34.24 24.19
CA ALA A 975 -5.35 35.08 22.98
C ALA A 975 -5.74 36.54 23.31
N THR A 976 -4.73 37.36 23.58
CA THR A 976 -4.78 38.73 24.16
C THR A 976 -5.70 39.78 23.51
N THR A 977 -6.38 39.48 22.39
CA THR A 977 -7.37 40.38 21.78
C THR A 977 -8.72 39.74 21.47
N MET A 978 -8.85 38.41 21.36
CA MET A 978 -10.11 37.75 20.97
C MET A 978 -10.19 36.27 21.40
N GLY A 979 -11.08 35.93 22.33
CA GLY A 979 -11.49 34.53 22.59
C GLY A 979 -10.35 33.61 23.02
N ASP A 980 -10.03 33.61 24.31
CA ASP A 980 -8.96 32.81 24.94
C ASP A 980 -9.08 31.30 24.67
N ALA A 981 -10.29 30.77 24.50
CA ALA A 981 -10.50 29.40 24.06
C ALA A 981 -10.81 29.33 22.55
N ILE A 982 -11.90 29.95 22.10
CA ILE A 982 -12.41 29.78 20.73
C ILE A 982 -12.74 31.14 20.08
N THR A 983 -12.25 31.33 18.85
CA THR A 983 -12.76 32.37 17.93
C THR A 983 -13.47 31.72 16.75
N SER A 984 -14.56 32.32 16.30
CA SER A 984 -15.34 31.84 15.15
C SER A 984 -15.72 32.98 14.20
N LEU A 985 -15.96 32.68 12.93
CA LEU A 985 -16.81 33.53 12.09
C LEU A 985 -18.25 33.53 12.63
N SER A 986 -18.96 34.65 12.48
CA SER A 986 -20.38 34.77 12.85
C SER A 986 -21.34 34.02 11.91
N SER A 987 -20.84 33.53 10.78
CA SER A 987 -21.53 32.69 9.81
C SER A 987 -21.26 31.18 9.98
N ALA A 988 -20.40 30.79 10.92
CA ALA A 988 -20.00 29.40 11.12
C ALA A 988 -20.95 28.67 12.09
N GLU A 989 -21.37 27.46 11.72
CA GLU A 989 -22.20 26.59 12.57
C GLU A 989 -21.36 25.99 13.70
N ASN A 990 -21.63 26.37 14.95
CA ASN A 990 -20.87 25.91 16.12
C ASN A 990 -21.80 25.25 17.14
N THR A 991 -21.51 23.99 17.48
CA THR A 991 -22.07 23.29 18.66
C THR A 991 -20.93 23.10 19.65
N ILE A 992 -21.00 23.73 20.83
CA ILE A 992 -19.91 23.73 21.83
C ILE A 992 -20.40 23.35 23.24
N GLU A 993 -21.38 22.46 23.27
CA GLU A 993 -22.12 22.02 24.46
C GLU A 993 -21.38 20.93 25.27
N ASN A 994 -21.63 20.86 26.58
CA ASN A 994 -21.09 19.83 27.49
C ASN A 994 -19.54 19.78 27.53
N ASN A 995 -18.89 20.94 27.54
CA ASN A 995 -17.42 21.09 27.68
C ASN A 995 -17.04 21.68 29.04
N TYR A 996 -15.81 21.44 29.50
CA TYR A 996 -15.22 22.10 30.67
C TYR A 996 -14.34 23.25 30.21
N TRP A 997 -14.42 24.40 30.90
CA TRP A 997 -13.83 25.66 30.44
C TRP A 997 -12.81 26.25 31.44
N GLY A 998 -12.19 25.39 32.27
CA GLY A 998 -11.13 25.79 33.20
C GLY A 998 -11.62 26.44 34.49
N SER A 999 -12.92 26.63 34.64
CA SER A 999 -13.59 27.20 35.81
C SER A 999 -14.99 26.59 35.95
N GLU A 1000 -15.52 26.52 37.19
CA GLU A 1000 -16.94 26.26 37.43
C GLU A 1000 -17.85 27.41 36.96
N GLU A 1001 -17.29 28.62 36.84
CA GLU A 1001 -17.97 29.84 36.40
C GLU A 1001 -17.19 30.48 35.23
N PRO A 1002 -17.46 30.09 33.98
CA PRO A 1002 -16.72 30.56 32.81
C PRO A 1002 -17.15 31.95 32.31
N VAL A 1003 -16.17 32.84 32.12
CA VAL A 1003 -16.37 34.20 31.59
C VAL A 1003 -16.48 34.17 30.06
N TRP A 1004 -17.69 33.97 29.54
CA TRP A 1004 -17.94 33.74 28.11
C TRP A 1004 -17.36 34.80 27.16
N LYS A 1005 -17.39 36.09 27.52
CA LYS A 1005 -16.84 37.18 26.69
C LYS A 1005 -15.31 37.15 26.54
N GLN A 1006 -14.62 36.52 27.49
CA GLN A 1006 -13.17 36.31 27.44
C GLN A 1006 -12.84 35.04 26.66
N LEU A 1007 -13.54 33.95 26.96
CA LEU A 1007 -13.29 32.63 26.37
C LEU A 1007 -13.69 32.50 24.89
N LEU A 1008 -14.77 33.17 24.48
CA LEU A 1008 -15.40 33.02 23.16
C LEU A 1008 -15.47 34.35 22.41
N ASN A 1009 -15.09 34.35 21.13
CA ASN A 1009 -15.32 35.47 20.21
C ASN A 1009 -16.02 35.02 18.92
N GLY A 1010 -16.90 35.87 18.38
CA GLY A 1010 -17.63 35.64 17.13
C GLY A 1010 -18.72 34.56 17.18
N ILE A 1011 -18.84 33.81 18.28
CA ILE A 1011 -19.93 32.85 18.53
C ILE A 1011 -21.14 33.62 19.09
N SER A 1012 -22.29 33.52 18.43
CA SER A 1012 -23.48 34.34 18.69
C SER A 1012 -24.28 33.97 19.95
N THR A 1013 -24.09 32.76 20.48
CA THR A 1013 -24.76 32.25 21.68
C THR A 1013 -23.77 31.56 22.61
N LYS A 1014 -23.84 31.86 23.92
CA LYS A 1014 -23.14 31.06 24.96
C LYS A 1014 -23.67 29.61 24.98
N PRO A 1015 -22.86 28.61 25.41
CA PRO A 1015 -23.34 27.25 25.62
C PRO A 1015 -24.55 27.20 26.56
N LYS A 1016 -25.52 26.34 26.25
CA LYS A 1016 -26.66 26.04 27.13
C LYS A 1016 -26.26 25.13 28.29
N THR A 1017 -25.26 24.28 28.07
CA THR A 1017 -24.77 23.24 28.97
C THR A 1017 -23.23 23.21 28.96
N TYR A 1018 -22.63 23.11 30.14
CA TYR A 1018 -21.19 22.97 30.32
C TYR A 1018 -20.91 22.14 31.59
N SER A 1019 -19.73 21.52 31.66
CA SER A 1019 -19.30 20.80 32.84
C SER A 1019 -18.68 21.78 33.84
N LYS A 1020 -19.01 21.61 35.13
CA LYS A 1020 -18.31 22.28 36.23
C LYS A 1020 -16.99 21.60 36.58
N THR A 1021 -16.92 20.28 36.46
CA THR A 1021 -15.70 19.50 36.73
C THR A 1021 -14.90 19.25 35.45
N GLN A 1022 -13.57 19.20 35.59
CA GLN A 1022 -12.68 18.70 34.54
C GLN A 1022 -12.98 17.22 34.26
N PHE A 1023 -13.01 16.85 32.98
CA PHE A 1023 -13.16 15.45 32.59
C PHE A 1023 -11.82 14.70 32.61
N THR A 1024 -11.84 13.42 33.00
CA THR A 1024 -10.68 12.51 32.92
C THR A 1024 -10.75 11.59 31.69
N TYR A 1025 -9.64 11.45 30.94
CA TYR A 1025 -9.53 10.67 29.69
C TYR A 1025 -8.22 9.89 29.57
#